data_AF-A0A8B6USZ3-F1
#
_entry.id   AF-A0A8B6USZ3-F1
#
_cell.length_a   1.000
_cell.length_b   1.000
_cell.length_c   1.000
_cell.angle_alpha   90.00
_cell.angle_beta   90.00
_cell.angle_gamma   90.00
#
_symmetry.space_group_name_H-M   'P 1'
#
loop_
_entity.id
_entity.type
_entity.pdbx_description
1 polymer ?
#
loop_
_entity_poly.entity_id
_entity_poly.type
_entity_poly.pdbx_seq_one_letter_code
_entity_poly.pdbx_strand_id
1 'polypeptide(L)'
;MDASNDSLLHRLVAFPNGEDTVKASFRTAMQRMGLKSVFDIVRRGKAPFAVELAKYCDVDAGQVYDNAASYARQISRLYQEHRVSSGKNAQRRVRRSLGSDSTSASAGYQALFEENWDQFCNEGDIGAIDSPVAYLRALYLFARQLEQLPAPALPARITLEERRPDLKKLILDQQSAFATRPMLDLINDTLRSNIETYLTDEGKGRTVPQALASERYPFSLPYNLHHHQCLLGLGAGKPALGELNYRISLQLPFSRGHSTYGSLTTSHLDAQILLSGLSPEQQNLLLAPIASISKSDPLKKNYGTRNITNLGQLEFFKERTGLTTEQVEQLLTQGSYSPRSSINSPDARQTGYGASYINGPEQTSVLSIATQGEMRVFTHHSHERFDRIQRMIRLHRWTGIPVAELDTLIVNAQRSEGTDALNANTLRTLGVYRYLNQRHGIAPEEFASLLHDMPVDACGDRLPLFDQVFNRTRLLESPVWQLPLSPMTATDRQTLSYLSAGLGLPITQDSLLLLVRQSEKYLGSPKHDLPTVSSLYRQARIARMLGLSPLECTELARLLGGDDFCKALVTGRLQTSESAGADILDVLMALDWAVGWLRQNELDVLQWCRLFDEPETSLSLNQNLETRLAKLQADANHDPQHLIETLLHDVADLGTEYVPCVMQLAGTDALAVVAAIKAAPGIMPPVLAIVLRTAEACQRLHLGSSTLKALMENPTWLASNTSKTLTPHTLYLLERFSHCARHQAQSEENLLHYLQVANQDGRHSEKEINNLLANLLNWSTEDVSRLTAQLEPAQANSMEAVDWIMRCQACCVSTGLPADLLLQATSLKTQSPVSDWKTVGAALIAACH
;
A
#
# COMPACT_ATOMS: atom_id res chain seq x y z
N MET A 1 12.56 -64.29 -66.28
CA MET A 1 13.75 -63.42 -66.29
C MET A 1 13.41 -62.18 -65.47
N ASP A 2 13.17 -62.31 -64.17
CA ASP A 2 14.15 -62.66 -63.10
C ASP A 2 15.22 -61.56 -62.97
N ALA A 3 15.57 -61.02 -61.80
CA ALA A 3 15.12 -61.32 -60.44
C ALA A 3 15.43 -60.13 -59.51
N SER A 4 14.51 -59.97 -58.56
CA SER A 4 14.64 -59.47 -57.18
C SER A 4 16.04 -59.52 -56.56
N ASN A 5 16.44 -58.44 -55.88
CA ASN A 5 17.63 -58.38 -55.02
C ASN A 5 17.28 -57.91 -53.58
N ASP A 6 16.23 -58.50 -52.99
CA ASP A 6 15.79 -58.23 -51.60
C ASP A 6 16.34 -59.23 -50.57
N SER A 7 17.35 -60.03 -50.93
CA SER A 7 17.82 -61.17 -50.10
C SER A 7 18.79 -60.81 -48.97
N LEU A 8 19.04 -59.53 -48.66
CA LEU A 8 20.00 -59.12 -47.63
C LEU A 8 19.35 -58.66 -46.31
N LEU A 9 18.09 -58.21 -46.33
CA LEU A 9 17.38 -57.80 -45.10
C LEU A 9 16.90 -58.99 -44.25
N HIS A 10 16.67 -60.16 -44.86
CA HIS A 10 16.26 -61.37 -44.16
C HIS A 10 17.38 -62.06 -43.36
N ARG A 11 18.65 -61.67 -43.50
CA ARG A 11 19.79 -62.25 -42.75
C ARG A 11 20.23 -61.46 -41.53
N LEU A 12 19.73 -60.24 -41.32
CA LEU A 12 20.19 -59.35 -40.23
C LEU A 12 19.29 -59.34 -38.98
N VAL A 13 18.18 -60.07 -39.00
CA VAL A 13 17.29 -60.23 -37.83
C VAL A 13 17.36 -61.67 -37.34
N ALA A 14 18.48 -62.02 -36.71
CA ALA A 14 18.58 -63.23 -35.92
C ALA A 14 17.89 -62.98 -34.56
N PHE A 15 16.79 -63.68 -34.30
CA PHE A 15 16.30 -63.87 -32.93
C PHE A 15 16.51 -65.33 -32.51
N PRO A 16 16.80 -65.59 -31.23
CA PRO A 16 17.25 -66.90 -30.77
C PRO A 16 16.11 -67.91 -30.82
N ASN A 17 16.41 -69.11 -31.31
CA ASN A 17 15.54 -70.27 -31.24
C ASN A 17 15.26 -70.60 -29.76
N GLY A 18 14.08 -70.21 -29.28
CA GLY A 18 13.46 -70.77 -28.09
C GLY A 18 12.42 -71.81 -28.53
N GLU A 19 12.60 -73.03 -28.03
CA GLU A 19 11.74 -74.18 -28.30
C GLU A 19 10.28 -73.95 -27.86
N ASP A 20 9.37 -74.61 -28.59
CA ASP A 20 7.95 -74.80 -28.29
C ASP A 20 7.04 -73.57 -28.15
N THR A 21 6.76 -72.92 -29.28
CA THR A 21 5.40 -72.40 -29.51
C THR A 21 4.88 -72.94 -30.84
N VAL A 22 3.86 -73.80 -30.77
CA VAL A 22 3.05 -74.18 -31.94
C VAL A 22 2.62 -72.88 -32.63
N LYS A 23 3.22 -72.59 -33.80
CA LYS A 23 2.90 -71.42 -34.62
C LYS A 23 1.39 -71.40 -34.82
N ALA A 24 0.76 -70.41 -34.21
CA ALA A 24 -0.69 -70.38 -34.12
C ALA A 24 -1.26 -70.04 -35.51
N SER A 25 -2.42 -70.61 -35.85
CA SER A 25 -3.14 -70.18 -37.06
C SER A 25 -3.35 -68.66 -37.00
N PHE A 26 -3.36 -67.98 -38.15
CA PHE A 26 -3.54 -66.52 -38.20
C PHE A 26 -4.74 -66.04 -37.36
N ARG A 27 -5.84 -66.80 -37.38
CA ARG A 27 -7.05 -66.53 -36.57
C ARG A 27 -6.77 -66.58 -35.07
N THR A 28 -6.02 -67.58 -34.63
CA THR A 28 -5.60 -67.76 -33.24
C THR A 28 -4.58 -66.69 -32.83
N ALA A 29 -3.68 -66.28 -33.74
CA ALA A 29 -2.74 -65.18 -33.51
C ALA A 29 -3.45 -63.83 -33.33
N MET A 30 -4.44 -63.51 -34.19
CA MET A 30 -5.27 -62.31 -34.05
C MET A 30 -6.06 -62.30 -32.73
N GLN A 31 -6.60 -63.45 -32.32
CA GLN A 31 -7.29 -63.59 -31.03
C GLN A 31 -6.34 -63.41 -29.84
N ARG A 32 -5.12 -63.96 -29.90
CA ARG A 32 -4.08 -63.79 -28.87
C ARG A 32 -3.58 -62.34 -28.77
N MET A 33 -3.55 -61.60 -29.88
CA MET A 33 -3.25 -60.16 -29.92
C MET A 33 -4.45 -59.28 -29.51
N GLY A 34 -5.62 -59.89 -29.27
CA GLY A 34 -6.85 -59.18 -28.90
C GLY A 34 -7.48 -58.36 -30.04
N LEU A 35 -7.08 -58.60 -31.29
CA LEU A 35 -7.55 -57.87 -32.47
C LEU A 35 -8.85 -58.48 -33.00
N LYS A 36 -9.94 -57.70 -33.02
CA LYS A 36 -11.28 -58.19 -33.40
C LYS A 36 -11.77 -57.61 -34.72
N SER A 37 -11.19 -56.49 -35.15
CA SER A 37 -11.57 -55.79 -36.37
C SER A 37 -10.37 -55.41 -37.22
N VAL A 38 -10.63 -55.27 -38.51
CA VAL A 38 -9.69 -54.71 -39.48
C VAL A 38 -9.21 -53.30 -39.05
N PHE A 39 -10.08 -52.52 -38.39
CA PHE A 39 -9.72 -51.20 -37.86
C PHE A 39 -8.70 -51.27 -36.72
N ASP A 40 -8.69 -52.35 -35.93
CA ASP A 40 -7.73 -52.52 -34.84
C ASP A 40 -6.31 -52.76 -35.38
N ILE A 41 -6.20 -53.45 -36.53
CA ILE A 41 -4.95 -53.65 -37.26
C ILE A 41 -4.43 -52.30 -37.78
N VAL A 42 -5.28 -51.53 -38.47
CA VAL A 42 -4.89 -50.24 -39.07
C VAL A 42 -4.43 -49.23 -38.01
N ARG A 43 -5.09 -49.20 -36.84
CA ARG A 43 -4.77 -48.28 -35.71
C ARG A 43 -3.37 -48.46 -35.12
N ARG A 44 -2.77 -49.65 -35.19
CA ARG A 44 -1.42 -49.91 -34.63
C ARG A 44 -0.27 -49.47 -35.54
N GLY A 45 -0.56 -49.10 -36.80
CA GLY A 45 0.47 -48.79 -37.79
C GLY A 45 1.17 -50.05 -38.34
N LYS A 46 1.75 -49.95 -39.54
CA LYS A 46 2.30 -51.10 -40.27
C LYS A 46 3.49 -51.76 -39.55
N ALA A 47 4.46 -50.95 -39.10
CA ALA A 47 5.68 -51.46 -38.47
C ALA A 47 5.45 -52.09 -37.08
N PRO A 48 4.69 -51.47 -36.14
CA PRO A 48 4.42 -52.06 -34.84
C PRO A 48 3.60 -53.35 -34.94
N PHE A 49 2.61 -53.38 -35.85
CA PHE A 49 1.82 -54.59 -36.13
C PHE A 49 2.70 -55.72 -36.66
N ALA A 50 3.64 -55.42 -37.57
CA ALA A 50 4.55 -56.42 -38.12
C ALA A 50 5.46 -57.04 -37.06
N VAL A 51 6.02 -56.22 -36.17
CA VAL A 51 6.88 -56.69 -35.07
C VAL A 51 6.10 -57.57 -34.08
N GLU A 52 4.84 -57.24 -33.81
CA GLU A 52 4.03 -57.98 -32.85
C GLU A 52 3.45 -59.27 -33.44
N LEU A 53 3.01 -59.24 -34.71
CA LEU A 53 2.52 -60.44 -35.40
C LEU A 53 3.62 -61.49 -35.57
N ALA A 54 4.86 -61.06 -35.83
CA ALA A 54 6.02 -61.92 -35.96
C ALA A 54 6.30 -62.76 -34.69
N LYS A 55 5.80 -62.36 -33.51
CA LYS A 55 5.90 -63.13 -32.26
C LYS A 55 4.96 -64.33 -32.20
N TYR A 56 3.92 -64.36 -33.03
CA TYR A 56 2.83 -65.34 -32.95
C TYR A 56 2.63 -66.14 -34.25
N CYS A 57 3.04 -65.60 -35.41
CA CYS A 57 2.81 -66.19 -36.73
C CYS A 57 3.85 -65.72 -37.76
N ASP A 58 4.19 -66.58 -38.74
CA ASP A 58 5.15 -66.29 -39.83
C ASP A 58 4.50 -65.64 -41.07
N VAL A 59 3.23 -65.27 -40.99
CA VAL A 59 2.52 -64.67 -42.14
C VAL A 59 3.10 -63.29 -42.45
N ASP A 60 3.17 -62.94 -43.74
CA ASP A 60 3.57 -61.59 -44.19
C ASP A 60 2.65 -60.53 -43.59
N ALA A 61 3.13 -59.92 -42.49
CA ALA A 61 2.41 -58.89 -41.77
C ALA A 61 2.20 -57.63 -42.62
N GLY A 62 3.07 -57.37 -43.59
CA GLY A 62 2.95 -56.26 -44.52
C GLY A 62 1.71 -56.42 -45.40
N GLN A 63 1.56 -57.59 -46.01
CA GLN A 63 0.41 -57.90 -46.88
C GLN A 63 -0.90 -57.97 -46.08
N VAL A 64 -0.88 -58.53 -44.86
CA VAL A 64 -2.04 -58.52 -43.97
C VAL A 64 -2.46 -57.09 -43.62
N TYR A 65 -1.51 -56.21 -43.31
CA TYR A 65 -1.80 -54.82 -43.01
C TYR A 65 -2.37 -54.09 -44.22
N ASP A 66 -1.81 -54.29 -45.42
CA ASP A 66 -2.28 -53.62 -46.64
C ASP A 66 -3.70 -54.08 -47.03
N ASN A 67 -3.99 -55.38 -46.88
CA ASN A 67 -5.34 -55.92 -47.05
C ASN A 67 -6.30 -55.35 -46.01
N ALA A 68 -5.87 -55.26 -44.75
CA ALA A 68 -6.67 -54.65 -43.70
C ALA A 68 -6.95 -53.17 -44.00
N ALA A 69 -5.96 -52.40 -44.44
CA ALA A 69 -6.14 -51.02 -44.84
C ALA A 69 -7.14 -50.88 -46.00
N SER A 70 -7.08 -51.78 -46.99
CA SER A 70 -8.03 -51.81 -48.11
C SER A 70 -9.46 -52.06 -47.64
N TYR A 71 -9.69 -53.10 -46.83
CA TYR A 71 -11.02 -53.43 -46.30
C TYR A 71 -11.54 -52.34 -45.35
N ALA A 72 -10.69 -51.76 -44.52
CA ALA A 72 -11.06 -50.64 -43.65
C ALA A 72 -11.56 -49.45 -44.48
N ARG A 73 -10.88 -49.10 -45.57
CA ARG A 73 -11.33 -48.03 -46.50
C ARG A 73 -12.67 -48.35 -47.15
N GLN A 74 -12.87 -49.57 -47.63
CA GLN A 74 -14.13 -49.99 -48.23
C GLN A 74 -15.29 -49.90 -47.22
N ILE A 75 -15.08 -50.40 -46.00
CA ILE A 75 -16.08 -50.36 -44.92
C ILE A 75 -16.35 -48.91 -44.50
N SER A 76 -15.32 -48.07 -44.34
CA SER A 76 -15.50 -46.65 -44.02
C SER A 76 -16.29 -45.91 -45.09
N ARG A 77 -16.02 -46.19 -46.37
CA ARG A 77 -16.77 -45.63 -47.49
C ARG A 77 -18.24 -46.06 -47.45
N LEU A 78 -18.50 -47.37 -47.32
CA LEU A 78 -19.87 -47.89 -47.22
C LEU A 78 -20.62 -47.30 -46.03
N TYR A 79 -19.94 -47.12 -44.90
CA TYR A 79 -20.50 -46.48 -43.72
C TYR A 79 -20.82 -44.99 -43.95
N GLN A 80 -19.94 -44.24 -44.61
CA GLN A 80 -20.21 -42.85 -44.99
C GLN A 80 -21.39 -42.74 -45.97
N GLU A 81 -21.43 -43.60 -46.99
CA GLU A 81 -22.55 -43.69 -47.93
C GLU A 81 -23.87 -44.00 -47.20
N HIS A 82 -23.85 -44.92 -46.24
CA HIS A 82 -25.02 -45.27 -45.43
C HIS A 82 -25.46 -44.15 -44.47
N ARG A 83 -24.55 -43.31 -43.97
CA ARG A 83 -24.90 -42.20 -43.08
C ARG A 83 -25.55 -41.03 -43.82
N VAL A 84 -25.10 -40.77 -45.03
CA VAL A 84 -25.64 -39.71 -45.88
C VAL A 84 -26.98 -40.13 -46.48
N SER A 85 -27.17 -41.42 -46.79
CA SER A 85 -28.44 -41.95 -47.30
C SER A 85 -29.43 -42.27 -46.16
N SER A 86 -30.72 -41.94 -46.34
CA SER A 86 -31.79 -42.12 -45.34
C SER A 86 -32.21 -43.58 -45.07
N GLY A 87 -31.36 -44.55 -45.36
CA GLY A 87 -31.49 -45.94 -44.89
C GLY A 87 -32.72 -46.71 -45.39
N LYS A 88 -33.56 -46.12 -46.25
CA LYS A 88 -34.52 -46.89 -47.03
C LYS A 88 -33.71 -47.68 -48.03
N ASN A 89 -33.70 -49.00 -47.86
CA ASN A 89 -33.06 -49.94 -48.77
C ASN A 89 -33.49 -49.63 -50.22
N ALA A 90 -32.70 -48.82 -50.92
CA ALA A 90 -32.84 -48.60 -52.35
C ALA A 90 -32.62 -49.98 -52.97
N GLN A 91 -33.73 -50.66 -53.27
CA GLN A 91 -33.73 -51.93 -53.98
C GLN A 91 -32.81 -51.74 -55.19
N ARG A 92 -31.70 -52.45 -55.15
CA ARG A 92 -30.65 -52.47 -56.17
C ARG A 92 -31.33 -52.76 -57.51
N ARG A 93 -31.74 -51.72 -58.25
CA ARG A 93 -32.52 -51.87 -59.48
C ARG A 93 -31.64 -52.56 -60.51
N VAL A 94 -31.89 -53.85 -60.71
CA VAL A 94 -31.37 -54.64 -61.82
C VAL A 94 -31.96 -54.06 -63.11
N ARG A 95 -31.15 -53.32 -63.86
CA ARG A 95 -31.56 -52.70 -65.12
C ARG A 95 -31.64 -53.77 -66.22
N ARG A 96 -32.84 -54.30 -66.47
CA ARG A 96 -33.29 -54.79 -67.79
C ARG A 96 -34.80 -54.60 -67.95
N SER A 97 -35.21 -53.55 -68.65
CA SER A 97 -36.10 -53.64 -69.81
C SER A 97 -36.19 -52.27 -70.49
N LEU A 98 -36.30 -52.28 -71.82
CA LEU A 98 -36.61 -51.14 -72.67
C LEU A 98 -38.13 -51.04 -72.78
N GLY A 99 -38.69 -49.87 -72.54
CA GLY A 99 -40.11 -49.55 -72.74
C GLY A 99 -40.40 -48.11 -72.33
N SER A 100 -41.14 -47.40 -73.17
CA SER A 100 -41.25 -45.94 -73.29
C SER A 100 -41.96 -45.19 -72.16
N ASP A 101 -41.62 -43.91 -72.08
CA ASP A 101 -42.43 -42.74 -71.67
C ASP A 101 -43.05 -42.71 -70.27
N SER A 102 -42.37 -41.99 -69.38
CA SER A 102 -43.01 -41.00 -68.52
C SER A 102 -41.94 -40.05 -68.01
N THR A 103 -42.12 -38.75 -68.25
CA THR A 103 -41.39 -37.61 -67.67
C THR A 103 -40.54 -37.98 -66.46
N SER A 104 -39.23 -38.10 -66.66
CA SER A 104 -38.30 -38.21 -65.54
C SER A 104 -38.48 -36.98 -64.67
N ALA A 105 -39.17 -37.15 -63.54
CA ALA A 105 -39.01 -36.29 -62.38
C ALA A 105 -37.51 -35.98 -62.29
N SER A 106 -37.17 -34.69 -62.22
CA SER A 106 -35.79 -34.25 -62.41
C SER A 106 -34.88 -35.13 -61.57
N ALA A 107 -33.74 -35.54 -62.15
CA ALA A 107 -32.65 -36.16 -61.42
C ALA A 107 -32.03 -35.09 -60.50
N GLY A 108 -32.85 -34.52 -59.62
CA GLY A 108 -32.45 -33.60 -58.58
C GLY A 108 -31.58 -34.37 -57.62
N TYR A 109 -30.51 -33.72 -57.19
CA TYR A 109 -29.52 -34.23 -56.25
C TYR A 109 -30.17 -34.98 -55.06
N GLN A 110 -31.24 -34.41 -54.49
CA GLN A 110 -31.99 -34.98 -53.37
C GLN A 110 -32.63 -36.36 -53.65
N ALA A 111 -33.02 -36.65 -54.89
CA ALA A 111 -33.61 -37.95 -55.30
C ALA A 111 -32.56 -39.02 -55.62
N LEU A 112 -31.31 -38.63 -55.89
CA LEU A 112 -30.19 -39.53 -56.18
C LEU A 112 -29.45 -39.98 -54.91
N PHE A 113 -29.38 -39.10 -53.91
CA PHE A 113 -28.60 -39.32 -52.69
C PHE A 113 -29.44 -39.54 -51.43
N GLU A 114 -30.76 -39.27 -51.49
CA GLU A 114 -31.72 -39.49 -50.41
C GLU A 114 -31.19 -39.01 -49.04
N GLU A 115 -30.72 -37.77 -49.00
CA GLU A 115 -29.96 -37.23 -47.87
C GLU A 115 -30.74 -37.28 -46.54
N ASN A 116 -30.10 -37.83 -45.50
CA ASN A 116 -30.67 -37.87 -44.17
C ASN A 116 -30.52 -36.52 -43.46
N TRP A 117 -31.46 -35.60 -43.70
CA TRP A 117 -31.47 -34.24 -43.16
C TRP A 117 -31.34 -34.17 -41.63
N ASP A 118 -31.76 -35.21 -40.90
CA ASP A 118 -31.62 -35.28 -39.44
C ASP A 118 -30.14 -35.40 -38.97
N GLN A 119 -29.21 -35.75 -39.87
CA GLN A 119 -27.77 -35.81 -39.60
C GLN A 119 -27.00 -34.56 -40.08
N PHE A 120 -27.68 -33.57 -40.66
CA PHE A 120 -27.08 -32.31 -41.07
C PHE A 120 -27.25 -31.28 -39.96
N CYS A 121 -26.23 -30.44 -39.81
CA CYS A 121 -26.24 -29.31 -38.90
C CYS A 121 -26.05 -28.01 -39.70
N ASN A 122 -26.40 -26.87 -39.10
CA ASN A 122 -26.15 -25.58 -39.73
C ASN A 122 -24.65 -25.29 -39.79
N GLU A 123 -24.24 -24.42 -40.72
CA GLU A 123 -22.87 -23.93 -40.79
C GLU A 123 -22.49 -23.23 -39.46
N GLY A 124 -21.33 -23.59 -38.91
CA GLY A 124 -20.87 -23.07 -37.62
C GLY A 124 -21.50 -23.71 -36.39
N ASP A 125 -22.38 -24.71 -36.54
CA ASP A 125 -22.92 -25.48 -35.42
C ASP A 125 -21.84 -26.35 -34.75
N ILE A 126 -22.00 -26.62 -33.46
CA ILE A 126 -21.08 -27.45 -32.67
C ILE A 126 -20.97 -28.88 -33.22
N GLY A 127 -22.06 -29.37 -33.82
CA GLY A 127 -22.12 -30.70 -34.45
C GLY A 127 -21.39 -30.80 -35.78
N ALA A 128 -20.93 -29.68 -36.36
CA ALA A 128 -20.28 -29.67 -37.66
C ALA A 128 -18.93 -30.39 -37.62
N ILE A 129 -18.61 -31.12 -38.68
CA ILE A 129 -17.37 -31.91 -38.79
C ILE A 129 -16.10 -31.04 -38.85
N ASP A 130 -16.26 -29.80 -39.31
CA ASP A 130 -15.27 -28.74 -39.42
C ASP A 130 -15.35 -27.74 -38.26
N SER A 131 -16.18 -28.01 -37.23
CA SER A 131 -16.26 -27.17 -36.05
C SER A 131 -14.94 -27.16 -35.25
N PRO A 132 -14.66 -26.08 -34.49
CA PRO A 132 -13.53 -26.05 -33.55
C PRO A 132 -13.56 -27.21 -32.55
N VAL A 133 -14.75 -27.70 -32.19
CA VAL A 133 -14.95 -28.82 -31.27
C VAL A 133 -14.53 -30.15 -31.89
N ALA A 134 -14.88 -30.38 -33.17
CA ALA A 134 -14.43 -31.55 -33.91
C ALA A 134 -12.89 -31.56 -34.03
N TYR A 135 -12.29 -30.41 -34.29
CA TYR A 135 -10.83 -30.24 -34.30
C TYR A 135 -10.18 -30.51 -32.93
N LEU A 136 -10.71 -29.93 -31.85
CA LEU A 136 -10.24 -30.14 -30.48
C LEU A 136 -10.28 -31.63 -30.09
N ARG A 137 -11.37 -32.33 -30.44
CA ARG A 137 -11.51 -33.77 -30.21
C ARG A 137 -10.44 -34.56 -30.97
N ALA A 138 -10.20 -34.23 -32.23
CA ALA A 138 -9.17 -34.88 -33.03
C ALA A 138 -7.77 -34.66 -32.43
N LEU A 139 -7.45 -33.44 -32.00
CA LEU A 139 -6.20 -33.12 -31.31
C LEU A 139 -6.02 -33.88 -30.01
N TYR A 140 -7.07 -33.96 -29.17
CA TYR A 140 -7.01 -34.69 -27.90
C TYR A 140 -6.73 -36.18 -28.12
N LEU A 141 -7.39 -36.80 -29.09
CA LEU A 141 -7.14 -38.21 -29.44
C LEU A 141 -5.73 -38.42 -30.00
N PHE A 142 -5.25 -37.50 -30.84
CA PHE A 142 -3.90 -37.54 -31.38
C PHE A 142 -2.83 -37.40 -30.29
N ALA A 143 -3.00 -36.47 -29.35
CA ALA A 143 -2.10 -36.32 -28.21
C ALA A 143 -2.00 -37.60 -27.38
N ARG A 144 -3.13 -38.27 -27.13
CA ARG A 144 -3.15 -39.57 -26.41
C ARG A 144 -2.47 -40.70 -27.18
N GLN A 145 -2.58 -40.72 -28.51
CA GLN A 145 -1.86 -41.69 -29.34
C GLN A 145 -0.35 -41.46 -29.25
N LEU A 146 0.11 -40.21 -29.26
CA LEU A 146 1.52 -39.88 -29.09
C LEU A 146 2.05 -40.37 -27.74
N GLU A 147 1.27 -40.28 -26.67
CA GLU A 147 1.64 -40.74 -25.32
C GLU A 147 1.80 -42.26 -25.21
N GLN A 148 1.11 -43.02 -26.07
CA GLN A 148 1.19 -44.48 -26.10
C GLN A 148 2.41 -45.01 -26.89
N LEU A 149 3.14 -44.13 -27.59
CA LEU A 149 4.34 -44.53 -28.30
C LEU A 149 5.47 -44.89 -27.31
N PRO A 150 6.24 -45.97 -27.55
CA PRO A 150 7.33 -46.37 -26.68
C PRO A 150 8.38 -45.26 -26.63
N ALA A 151 8.63 -44.72 -25.43
CA ALA A 151 9.64 -43.70 -25.22
C ALA A 151 11.05 -44.34 -25.20
N PRO A 152 12.08 -43.71 -25.80
CA PRO A 152 13.47 -44.07 -25.53
C PRO A 152 13.80 -43.83 -24.05
N ALA A 153 14.87 -44.46 -23.55
CA ALA A 153 15.32 -44.56 -22.15
C ALA A 153 15.58 -43.21 -21.41
N LEU A 154 14.56 -42.37 -21.32
CA LEU A 154 14.49 -41.07 -20.66
C LEU A 154 13.35 -41.12 -19.61
N PRO A 155 13.31 -40.20 -18.63
CA PRO A 155 12.38 -40.26 -17.51
C PRO A 155 10.91 -40.33 -17.96
N ALA A 156 10.07 -40.93 -17.12
CA ALA A 156 8.64 -41.15 -17.35
C ALA A 156 7.97 -39.87 -17.92
N ARG A 157 7.32 -40.01 -19.08
CA ARG A 157 6.62 -38.91 -19.75
C ARG A 157 5.41 -38.48 -18.93
N ILE A 158 5.38 -37.22 -18.48
CA ILE A 158 4.20 -36.64 -17.82
C ILE A 158 3.05 -36.56 -18.84
N THR A 159 1.92 -37.20 -18.56
CA THR A 159 0.79 -37.29 -19.52
C THR A 159 -0.06 -36.02 -19.54
N LEU A 160 -0.84 -35.80 -20.60
CA LEU A 160 -1.77 -34.68 -20.72
C LEU A 160 -2.84 -34.73 -19.60
N GLU A 161 -3.26 -35.94 -19.22
CA GLU A 161 -4.21 -36.14 -18.13
C GLU A 161 -3.62 -35.72 -16.76
N GLU A 162 -2.32 -35.95 -16.53
CA GLU A 162 -1.62 -35.48 -15.33
C GLU A 162 -1.41 -33.95 -15.33
N ARG A 163 -1.07 -33.35 -16.48
CA ARG A 163 -0.79 -31.90 -16.57
C ARG A 163 -2.06 -31.05 -16.53
N ARG A 164 -3.13 -31.53 -17.17
CA ARG A 164 -4.39 -30.83 -17.41
C ARG A 164 -5.58 -31.77 -17.25
N PRO A 165 -5.89 -32.20 -16.01
CA PRO A 165 -7.01 -33.10 -15.74
C PRO A 165 -8.38 -32.47 -16.06
N ASP A 166 -8.44 -31.14 -16.10
CA ASP A 166 -9.60 -30.34 -16.47
C ASP A 166 -10.04 -30.56 -17.93
N LEU A 167 -9.09 -30.72 -18.87
CA LEU A 167 -9.41 -30.91 -20.30
C LEU A 167 -10.21 -32.19 -20.56
N LYS A 168 -10.00 -33.24 -19.76
CA LYS A 168 -10.77 -34.49 -19.86
C LYS A 168 -12.20 -34.34 -19.35
N LYS A 169 -12.42 -33.43 -18.39
CA LYS A 169 -13.73 -33.16 -17.77
C LYS A 169 -14.50 -32.04 -18.48
N LEU A 170 -13.88 -31.35 -19.44
CA LEU A 170 -14.48 -30.25 -20.18
C LEU A 170 -15.72 -30.74 -20.96
N ILE A 171 -16.87 -30.18 -20.62
CA ILE A 171 -18.12 -30.42 -21.36
C ILE A 171 -18.04 -29.60 -22.65
N LEU A 172 -18.38 -30.23 -23.78
CA LEU A 172 -18.38 -29.59 -25.10
C LEU A 172 -19.81 -29.15 -25.43
N ASP A 173 -20.07 -27.86 -25.28
CA ASP A 173 -21.35 -27.19 -25.53
C ASP A 173 -21.15 -25.83 -26.23
N GLN A 174 -22.24 -25.16 -26.60
CA GLN A 174 -22.15 -23.87 -27.31
C GLN A 174 -21.40 -22.80 -26.50
N GLN A 175 -21.54 -22.82 -25.18
CA GLN A 175 -20.90 -21.85 -24.29
C GLN A 175 -19.38 -22.07 -24.23
N SER A 176 -18.92 -23.29 -23.97
CA SER A 176 -17.50 -23.64 -23.93
C SER A 176 -16.81 -23.49 -25.28
N ALA A 177 -17.53 -23.70 -26.39
CA ALA A 177 -16.97 -23.60 -27.73
C ALA A 177 -16.82 -22.16 -28.23
N PHE A 178 -17.78 -21.27 -27.92
CA PHE A 178 -17.87 -19.95 -28.57
C PHE A 178 -17.93 -18.75 -27.62
N ALA A 179 -18.15 -18.94 -26.32
CA ALA A 179 -18.15 -17.81 -25.38
C ALA A 179 -16.73 -17.23 -25.25
N THR A 180 -16.62 -15.92 -25.42
CA THR A 180 -15.34 -15.22 -25.25
C THR A 180 -15.02 -15.10 -23.76
N ARG A 181 -13.81 -15.51 -23.36
CA ARG A 181 -13.30 -15.37 -21.98
C ARG A 181 -11.88 -14.77 -21.97
N PRO A 182 -11.53 -13.95 -20.97
CA PRO A 182 -10.14 -13.52 -20.79
C PRO A 182 -9.21 -14.71 -20.56
N MET A 183 -8.07 -14.73 -21.26
CA MET A 183 -7.09 -15.81 -21.12
C MET A 183 -6.55 -15.92 -19.68
N LEU A 184 -6.40 -14.80 -18.99
CA LEU A 184 -5.90 -14.77 -17.61
C LEU A 184 -6.82 -15.49 -16.62
N ASP A 185 -8.14 -15.45 -16.83
CA ASP A 185 -9.09 -16.17 -15.98
C ASP A 185 -8.90 -17.67 -16.11
N LEU A 186 -8.70 -18.17 -17.33
CA LEU A 186 -8.42 -19.60 -17.58
C LEU A 186 -7.13 -20.04 -16.88
N ILE A 187 -6.09 -19.21 -16.91
CA ILE A 187 -4.82 -19.47 -16.23
C ILE A 187 -5.05 -19.52 -14.71
N ASN A 188 -5.74 -18.52 -14.15
CA ASN A 188 -6.02 -18.44 -12.72
C ASN A 188 -6.89 -19.59 -12.23
N ASP A 189 -7.93 -19.97 -12.99
CA ASP A 189 -8.81 -21.09 -12.68
C ASP A 189 -8.03 -22.42 -12.68
N THR A 190 -7.15 -22.62 -13.68
CA THR A 190 -6.30 -23.81 -13.77
C THR A 190 -5.32 -23.90 -12.59
N LEU A 191 -4.63 -22.80 -12.27
CA LEU A 191 -3.70 -22.77 -11.15
C LEU A 191 -4.42 -22.96 -9.80
N ARG A 192 -5.58 -22.31 -9.62
CA ARG A 192 -6.40 -22.43 -8.41
C ARG A 192 -6.83 -23.88 -8.19
N SER A 193 -7.38 -24.54 -9.21
CA SER A 193 -7.86 -25.93 -9.10
C SER A 193 -6.75 -26.91 -8.72
N ASN A 194 -5.54 -26.71 -9.27
CA ASN A 194 -4.38 -27.53 -8.93
C ASN A 194 -3.95 -27.35 -7.47
N ILE A 195 -3.96 -26.10 -6.97
CA ILE A 195 -3.64 -25.80 -5.58
C ILE A 195 -4.72 -26.36 -4.65
N GLU A 196 -6.00 -26.23 -4.99
CA GLU A 196 -7.11 -26.78 -4.20
C GLU A 196 -7.00 -28.29 -4.05
N THR A 197 -6.70 -28.99 -5.15
CA THR A 197 -6.49 -30.45 -5.14
C THR A 197 -5.35 -30.85 -4.22
N TYR A 198 -4.22 -30.12 -4.28
CA TYR A 198 -3.10 -30.37 -3.37
C TYR A 198 -3.46 -30.11 -1.90
N LEU A 199 -4.22 -29.04 -1.62
CA LEU A 199 -4.64 -28.70 -0.26
C LEU A 199 -5.65 -29.70 0.31
N THR A 200 -6.51 -30.28 -0.53
CA THR A 200 -7.41 -31.37 -0.11
C THR A 200 -6.62 -32.63 0.26
N ASP A 201 -5.59 -32.96 -0.51
CA ASP A 201 -4.73 -34.13 -0.25
C ASP A 201 -3.88 -33.94 1.02
N GLU A 202 -3.47 -32.71 1.32
CA GLU A 202 -2.71 -32.37 2.53
C GLU A 202 -3.55 -32.51 3.82
N GLY A 203 -4.89 -32.51 3.72
CA GLY A 203 -5.81 -32.75 4.84
C GLY A 203 -5.89 -31.63 5.89
N LYS A 204 -5.35 -30.44 5.61
CA LYS A 204 -5.26 -29.32 6.59
C LYS A 204 -6.42 -28.32 6.55
N GLY A 205 -7.41 -28.50 5.67
CA GLY A 205 -8.61 -27.65 5.59
C GLY A 205 -8.35 -26.17 5.26
N ARG A 206 -7.20 -25.84 4.66
CA ARG A 206 -6.82 -24.46 4.28
C ARG A 206 -7.42 -24.10 2.93
N THR A 207 -7.91 -22.87 2.79
CA THR A 207 -8.32 -22.31 1.49
C THR A 207 -7.12 -21.77 0.70
N VAL A 208 -7.25 -21.63 -0.63
CA VAL A 208 -6.16 -21.09 -1.47
C VAL A 208 -5.67 -19.71 -0.99
N PRO A 209 -6.54 -18.73 -0.68
CA PRO A 209 -6.08 -17.43 -0.18
C PRO A 209 -5.30 -17.54 1.15
N GLN A 210 -5.73 -18.42 2.05
CA GLN A 210 -5.03 -18.65 3.32
C GLN A 210 -3.65 -19.30 3.09
N ALA A 211 -3.54 -20.22 2.13
CA ALA A 211 -2.27 -20.82 1.76
C ALA A 211 -1.30 -19.75 1.23
N LEU A 212 -1.74 -18.94 0.26
CA LEU A 212 -0.92 -17.85 -0.32
C LEU A 212 -0.50 -16.79 0.70
N ALA A 213 -1.34 -16.51 1.70
CA ALA A 213 -0.99 -15.60 2.79
C ALA A 213 0.03 -16.22 3.76
N SER A 214 -0.01 -17.54 3.99
CA SER A 214 0.83 -18.22 4.98
C SER A 214 2.21 -18.66 4.48
N GLU A 215 2.36 -18.84 3.17
CA GLU A 215 3.60 -19.27 2.54
C GLU A 215 4.59 -18.13 2.37
N ARG A 216 5.89 -18.45 2.40
CA ARG A 216 6.97 -17.45 2.30
C ARG A 216 7.86 -17.64 1.07
N TYR A 217 7.73 -18.75 0.36
CA TYR A 217 8.44 -19.01 -0.90
C TYR A 217 7.42 -19.38 -1.98
N PRO A 218 7.55 -18.86 -3.22
CA PRO A 218 8.60 -17.97 -3.73
C PRO A 218 8.59 -16.56 -3.10
N PHE A 219 9.62 -15.75 -3.37
CA PHE A 219 9.80 -14.41 -2.78
C PHE A 219 8.69 -13.39 -3.11
N SER A 220 7.75 -13.73 -4.00
CA SER A 220 6.52 -12.97 -4.24
C SER A 220 5.47 -13.13 -3.14
N LEU A 221 5.56 -14.18 -2.32
CA LEU A 221 4.67 -14.44 -1.17
C LEU A 221 5.26 -13.86 0.12
N PRO A 222 4.49 -13.52 1.15
CA PRO A 222 3.05 -13.77 1.30
C PRO A 222 2.17 -12.85 0.47
N TYR A 223 1.05 -13.39 -0.03
CA TYR A 223 0.00 -12.65 -0.71
C TYR A 223 -1.32 -12.76 0.05
N ASN A 224 -1.78 -11.65 0.61
CA ASN A 224 -3.07 -11.55 1.30
C ASN A 224 -4.10 -10.88 0.38
N LEU A 225 -5.05 -11.68 -0.11
CA LEU A 225 -6.10 -11.23 -1.02
C LEU A 225 -6.94 -10.08 -0.45
N HIS A 226 -7.39 -10.20 0.80
CA HIS A 226 -8.34 -9.25 1.38
C HIS A 226 -7.68 -7.91 1.70
N HIS A 227 -6.46 -7.93 2.22
CA HIS A 227 -5.66 -6.71 2.34
C HIS A 227 -5.40 -6.07 0.97
N HIS A 228 -5.09 -6.86 -0.05
CA HIS A 228 -4.88 -6.33 -1.40
C HIS A 228 -6.15 -5.69 -1.98
N GLN A 229 -7.33 -6.25 -1.71
CA GLN A 229 -8.61 -5.63 -2.05
C GLN A 229 -8.78 -4.26 -1.38
N CYS A 230 -8.40 -4.13 -0.10
CA CYS A 230 -8.41 -2.82 0.57
C CYS A 230 -7.49 -1.82 -0.13
N LEU A 231 -6.27 -2.22 -0.49
CA LEU A 231 -5.33 -1.34 -1.21
C LEU A 231 -5.85 -0.91 -2.60
N LEU A 232 -6.49 -1.83 -3.33
CA LEU A 232 -7.06 -1.53 -4.64
C LEU A 232 -8.28 -0.61 -4.52
N GLY A 233 -9.16 -0.84 -3.53
CA GLY A 233 -10.35 -0.02 -3.32
C GLY A 233 -10.04 1.39 -2.81
N LEU A 234 -8.96 1.54 -2.03
CA LEU A 234 -8.38 2.82 -1.60
C LEU A 234 -7.24 3.28 -2.52
N GLY A 235 -7.38 3.03 -3.82
CA GLY A 235 -6.36 3.37 -4.83
C GLY A 235 -6.10 4.88 -4.98
N ALA A 236 -5.47 5.27 -6.09
CA ALA A 236 -5.02 6.64 -6.32
C ALA A 236 -6.13 7.68 -6.12
N GLY A 237 -5.84 8.72 -5.33
CA GLY A 237 -6.77 9.82 -5.03
C GLY A 237 -7.67 9.61 -3.81
N LYS A 238 -7.71 8.40 -3.25
CA LYS A 238 -8.41 8.10 -1.99
C LYS A 238 -7.44 8.04 -0.80
N PRO A 239 -7.90 8.29 0.44
CA PRO A 239 -7.06 8.13 1.62
C PRO A 239 -6.59 6.68 1.80
N ALA A 240 -5.33 6.50 2.17
CA ALA A 240 -4.80 5.18 2.51
C ALA A 240 -5.48 4.60 3.76
N LEU A 241 -5.38 3.29 4.00
CA LEU A 241 -6.07 2.63 5.12
C LEU A 241 -5.70 3.26 6.48
N GLY A 242 -4.41 3.44 6.76
CA GLY A 242 -3.95 4.12 7.98
C GLY A 242 -4.31 5.62 8.03
N GLU A 243 -4.55 6.24 6.86
CA GLU A 243 -4.92 7.66 6.77
C GLU A 243 -6.35 7.90 7.26
N LEU A 244 -7.23 6.90 7.12
CA LEU A 244 -8.60 6.96 7.62
C LEU A 244 -8.64 7.31 9.11
N ASN A 245 -7.79 6.65 9.92
CA ASN A 245 -7.67 6.91 11.35
C ASN A 245 -7.35 8.37 11.66
N TYR A 246 -6.49 9.02 10.88
CA TYR A 246 -6.16 10.44 11.08
C TYR A 246 -7.30 11.36 10.66
N ARG A 247 -7.92 11.09 9.51
CA ARG A 247 -9.04 11.92 9.00
C ARG A 247 -10.23 11.92 9.95
N ILE A 248 -10.51 10.78 10.56
CA ILE A 248 -11.63 10.62 11.51
C ILE A 248 -11.19 10.56 12.97
N SER A 249 -9.99 11.05 13.31
CA SER A 249 -9.49 11.13 14.69
C SER A 249 -10.45 11.91 15.59
N LEU A 250 -10.75 11.44 16.80
CA LEU A 250 -11.54 12.22 17.76
C LEU A 250 -10.75 13.41 18.30
N GLN A 251 -9.45 13.22 18.53
CA GLN A 251 -8.57 14.31 18.94
C GLN A 251 -8.24 15.22 17.75
N LEU A 252 -8.45 16.51 17.92
CA LEU A 252 -8.21 17.56 16.93
C LEU A 252 -6.76 18.05 17.03
N PRO A 253 -6.19 18.64 15.95
CA PRO A 253 -4.80 19.08 15.94
C PRO A 253 -4.48 20.08 17.05
N PHE A 254 -5.45 20.89 17.47
CA PHE A 254 -5.28 21.92 18.49
C PHE A 254 -5.84 21.54 19.87
N SER A 255 -6.28 20.28 20.07
CA SER A 255 -6.81 19.81 21.35
C SER A 255 -5.76 19.89 22.47
N ARG A 256 -6.22 20.13 23.72
CA ARG A 256 -5.34 20.18 24.90
C ARG A 256 -4.86 18.79 25.30
N GLY A 257 -3.55 18.62 25.47
CA GLY A 257 -2.92 17.39 25.97
C GLY A 257 -1.82 16.86 25.04
N HIS A 258 -1.16 15.78 25.44
CA HIS A 258 -0.24 15.06 24.53
C HIS A 258 -1.09 14.45 23.42
N SER A 259 -1.10 15.09 22.24
CA SER A 259 -1.92 14.71 21.11
C SER A 259 -1.61 13.28 20.67
N THR A 260 -2.49 12.34 20.99
CA THR A 260 -2.51 11.01 20.38
C THR A 260 -3.45 11.08 19.18
N TYR A 261 -3.07 11.90 18.20
CA TYR A 261 -3.74 12.07 16.92
C TYR A 261 -3.97 10.71 16.23
N GLY A 262 -5.10 10.52 15.56
CA GLY A 262 -5.42 9.25 14.90
C GLY A 262 -5.82 8.11 15.83
N SER A 263 -5.99 8.38 17.14
CA SER A 263 -6.56 7.41 18.07
C SER A 263 -8.10 7.41 17.98
N LEU A 264 -8.65 6.21 17.75
CA LEU A 264 -10.08 5.91 17.82
C LEU A 264 -10.24 4.63 18.65
N THR A 265 -10.60 3.53 17.99
CA THR A 265 -10.54 2.18 18.55
C THR A 265 -9.13 1.60 18.58
N THR A 266 -8.28 2.07 17.67
CA THR A 266 -6.93 1.54 17.42
C THR A 266 -5.90 2.60 17.81
N SER A 267 -4.72 2.14 18.26
CA SER A 267 -3.64 3.05 18.59
C SER A 267 -3.14 3.81 17.36
N HIS A 268 -2.75 5.07 17.54
CA HIS A 268 -2.13 5.88 16.49
C HIS A 268 -0.86 5.23 15.91
N LEU A 269 -0.15 4.41 16.72
CA LEU A 269 1.00 3.62 16.30
C LEU A 269 0.62 2.57 15.25
N ASP A 270 -0.51 1.87 15.46
CA ASP A 270 -1.01 0.87 14.50
C ASP A 270 -1.45 1.55 13.21
N ALA A 271 -2.08 2.72 13.30
CA ALA A 271 -2.43 3.53 12.12
C ALA A 271 -1.20 3.91 11.30
N GLN A 272 -0.10 4.32 11.95
CA GLN A 272 1.16 4.62 11.26
C GLN A 272 1.76 3.37 10.58
N ILE A 273 1.65 2.19 11.20
CA ILE A 273 2.07 0.93 10.58
C ILE A 273 1.21 0.64 9.34
N LEU A 274 -0.11 0.84 9.42
CA LEU A 274 -1.01 0.63 8.29
C LEU A 274 -0.75 1.57 7.10
N LEU A 275 -0.21 2.76 7.33
CA LEU A 275 0.23 3.66 6.25
C LEU A 275 1.30 3.02 5.35
N SER A 276 2.06 2.03 5.85
CA SER A 276 3.06 1.31 5.03
C SER A 276 2.41 0.54 3.87
N GLY A 277 1.13 0.18 4.01
CA GLY A 277 0.37 -0.68 3.10
C GLY A 277 0.97 -2.08 2.97
N LEU A 278 1.63 -2.56 4.03
CA LEU A 278 2.10 -3.93 4.17
C LEU A 278 0.98 -4.79 4.78
N SER A 279 0.78 -6.00 4.25
CA SER A 279 -0.23 -6.92 4.80
C SER A 279 0.14 -7.43 6.19
N PRO A 280 -0.82 -7.93 6.98
CA PRO A 280 -0.54 -8.54 8.28
C PRO A 280 0.59 -9.59 8.24
N GLU A 281 0.61 -10.44 7.23
CA GLU A 281 1.60 -11.50 7.06
C GLU A 281 2.97 -10.97 6.64
N GLN A 282 3.00 -9.88 5.86
CA GLN A 282 4.23 -9.16 5.53
C GLN A 282 4.82 -8.52 6.78
N GLN A 283 4.01 -7.84 7.58
CA GLN A 283 4.42 -7.25 8.86
C GLN A 283 4.94 -8.32 9.82
N ASN A 284 4.20 -9.43 9.98
CA ASN A 284 4.62 -10.56 10.83
C ASN A 284 5.94 -11.21 10.35
N LEU A 285 6.19 -11.26 9.04
CA LEU A 285 7.46 -11.74 8.48
C LEU A 285 8.61 -10.80 8.85
N LEU A 286 8.39 -9.49 8.76
CA LEU A 286 9.39 -8.47 9.05
C LEU A 286 9.67 -8.31 10.55
N LEU A 287 8.69 -8.57 11.42
CA LEU A 287 8.85 -8.48 12.88
C LEU A 287 9.26 -9.80 13.53
N ALA A 288 9.33 -10.89 12.77
CA ALA A 288 9.78 -12.18 13.30
C ALA A 288 11.21 -12.07 13.89
N PRO A 289 11.57 -12.85 14.92
CA PRO A 289 12.93 -12.91 15.43
C PRO A 289 13.94 -13.27 14.32
N ILE A 290 15.14 -12.68 14.36
CA ILE A 290 16.20 -12.97 13.40
C ILE A 290 16.60 -14.45 13.51
N ALA A 291 16.74 -15.12 12.37
CA ALA A 291 17.13 -16.52 12.33
C ALA A 291 18.60 -16.70 12.71
N SER A 292 18.87 -17.59 13.65
CA SER A 292 20.21 -17.94 14.11
C SER A 292 20.63 -19.33 13.65
N ILE A 293 21.91 -19.68 13.84
CA ILE A 293 22.43 -21.02 13.55
C ILE A 293 21.63 -22.11 14.32
N SER A 294 21.23 -21.82 15.56
CA SER A 294 20.45 -22.74 16.40
C SER A 294 18.97 -22.85 16.00
N LYS A 295 18.43 -21.89 15.22
CA LYS A 295 17.04 -21.85 14.76
C LYS A 295 16.98 -21.56 13.27
N SER A 296 17.33 -22.55 12.46
CA SER A 296 17.49 -22.40 11.01
C SER A 296 16.21 -22.67 10.19
N ASP A 297 15.16 -23.22 10.80
CA ASP A 297 13.90 -23.55 10.13
C ASP A 297 13.17 -22.35 9.49
N PRO A 298 13.17 -21.13 10.07
CA PRO A 298 12.63 -19.95 9.40
C PRO A 298 13.31 -19.67 8.06
N LEU A 299 14.63 -19.84 7.97
CA LEU A 299 15.38 -19.65 6.73
C LEU A 299 15.04 -20.70 5.68
N LYS A 300 14.88 -21.97 6.08
CA LYS A 300 14.41 -23.04 5.17
C LYS A 300 13.09 -22.68 4.53
N LYS A 301 12.14 -22.18 5.34
CA LYS A 301 10.83 -21.73 4.86
C LYS A 301 10.93 -20.49 3.98
N ASN A 302 11.74 -19.50 4.36
CA ASN A 302 11.89 -18.24 3.62
C ASN A 302 12.52 -18.43 2.23
N TYR A 303 13.51 -19.33 2.11
CA TYR A 303 14.24 -19.60 0.86
C TYR A 303 13.73 -20.83 0.10
N GLY A 304 12.78 -21.59 0.63
CA GLY A 304 12.25 -22.79 -0.01
C GLY A 304 13.29 -23.90 -0.20
N THR A 305 14.23 -24.06 0.76
CA THR A 305 15.31 -25.05 0.69
C THR A 305 15.41 -25.89 1.96
N ARG A 306 15.75 -27.17 1.81
CA ARG A 306 16.11 -28.04 2.96
C ARG A 306 17.56 -27.83 3.40
N ASN A 307 18.44 -27.45 2.48
CA ASN A 307 19.86 -27.24 2.74
C ASN A 307 20.21 -25.75 2.63
N ILE A 308 20.48 -25.12 3.76
CA ILE A 308 20.75 -23.68 3.87
C ILE A 308 22.21 -23.37 3.53
N THR A 309 23.13 -24.34 3.67
CA THR A 309 24.56 -24.10 3.40
C THR A 309 24.81 -23.75 1.94
N ASN A 310 23.96 -24.25 1.03
CA ASN A 310 24.01 -23.91 -0.40
C ASN A 310 23.72 -22.43 -0.68
N LEU A 311 23.10 -21.67 0.25
CA LEU A 311 22.90 -20.23 0.08
C LEU A 311 24.22 -19.45 -0.02
N GLY A 312 25.34 -20.02 0.47
CA GLY A 312 26.67 -19.45 0.27
C GLY A 312 27.12 -19.44 -1.19
N GLN A 313 26.50 -20.23 -2.07
CA GLN A 313 26.80 -20.27 -3.50
C GLN A 313 25.95 -19.25 -4.26
N LEU A 314 26.57 -18.40 -5.07
CA LEU A 314 25.88 -17.29 -5.74
C LEU A 314 24.76 -17.77 -6.68
N GLU A 315 25.01 -18.79 -7.50
CA GLU A 315 24.01 -19.28 -8.47
C GLU A 315 22.80 -19.90 -7.78
N PHE A 316 23.01 -20.69 -6.71
CA PHE A 316 21.91 -21.24 -5.92
C PHE A 316 21.11 -20.13 -5.24
N PHE A 317 21.78 -19.13 -4.68
CA PHE A 317 21.12 -17.97 -4.08
C PHE A 317 20.27 -17.19 -5.10
N LYS A 318 20.78 -16.96 -6.31
CA LYS A 318 20.05 -16.30 -7.40
C LYS A 318 18.82 -17.09 -7.82
N GLU A 319 18.92 -18.41 -7.95
CA GLU A 319 17.78 -19.30 -8.27
C GLU A 319 16.66 -19.18 -7.22
N ARG A 320 17.01 -19.10 -5.93
CA ARG A 320 16.02 -19.00 -4.84
C ARG A 320 15.40 -17.61 -4.71
N THR A 321 16.13 -16.55 -5.02
CA THR A 321 15.66 -15.17 -4.84
C THR A 321 15.08 -14.55 -6.11
N GLY A 322 15.43 -15.10 -7.29
CA GLY A 322 15.11 -14.53 -8.59
C GLY A 322 15.89 -13.24 -8.91
N LEU A 323 17.05 -13.02 -8.28
CA LEU A 323 17.89 -11.85 -8.53
C LEU A 323 18.92 -12.09 -9.64
N THR A 324 19.25 -11.03 -10.37
CA THR A 324 20.39 -11.01 -11.30
C THR A 324 21.69 -10.77 -10.53
N THR A 325 22.84 -11.08 -11.14
CA THR A 325 24.16 -10.82 -10.53
C THR A 325 24.34 -9.34 -10.20
N GLU A 326 23.91 -8.45 -11.10
CA GLU A 326 23.96 -7.00 -10.89
C GLU A 326 23.12 -6.55 -9.69
N GLN A 327 21.90 -7.09 -9.53
CA GLN A 327 21.05 -6.79 -8.38
C GLN A 327 21.67 -7.28 -7.07
N VAL A 328 22.40 -8.40 -7.08
CA VAL A 328 23.13 -8.86 -5.90
C VAL A 328 24.33 -7.95 -5.60
N GLU A 329 25.08 -7.52 -6.62
CA GLU A 329 26.18 -6.56 -6.44
C GLU A 329 25.66 -5.19 -5.93
N GLN A 330 24.48 -4.74 -6.38
CA GLN A 330 23.80 -3.56 -5.85
C GLN A 330 23.39 -3.74 -4.39
N LEU A 331 22.82 -4.91 -4.03
CA LEU A 331 22.43 -5.23 -2.66
C LEU A 331 23.61 -5.24 -1.68
N LEU A 332 24.78 -5.66 -2.16
CA LEU A 332 26.01 -5.71 -1.37
C LEU A 332 26.87 -4.45 -1.49
N THR A 333 26.44 -3.47 -2.28
CA THR A 333 27.21 -2.24 -2.59
C THR A 333 28.62 -2.53 -3.10
N GLN A 334 28.73 -3.42 -4.09
CA GLN A 334 30.01 -3.84 -4.67
C GLN A 334 30.17 -3.39 -6.14
N GLY A 335 31.42 -3.40 -6.61
CA GLY A 335 31.73 -3.07 -8.01
C GLY A 335 31.36 -1.62 -8.31
N SER A 336 30.56 -1.42 -9.37
CA SER A 336 30.03 -0.10 -9.76
C SER A 336 29.12 0.55 -8.72
N TYR A 337 28.61 -0.23 -7.76
CA TYR A 337 27.75 0.23 -6.68
C TYR A 337 28.50 0.47 -5.37
N SER A 338 29.84 0.51 -5.40
CA SER A 338 30.63 0.82 -4.20
C SER A 338 30.32 2.24 -3.70
N PRO A 339 30.12 2.45 -2.38
CA PRO A 339 29.81 3.77 -1.84
C PRO A 339 30.95 4.76 -2.07
N ARG A 340 30.60 6.00 -2.42
CA ARG A 340 31.53 7.12 -2.55
C ARG A 340 31.18 8.19 -1.53
N SER A 341 32.11 8.50 -0.64
CA SER A 341 31.96 9.54 0.38
C SER A 341 32.21 10.92 -0.18
N SER A 342 31.47 11.90 0.34
CA SER A 342 31.76 13.31 0.10
C SER A 342 33.11 13.69 0.72
N ILE A 343 33.90 14.46 -0.02
CA ILE A 343 35.15 15.07 0.49
C ILE A 343 34.90 16.38 1.25
N ASN A 344 33.66 16.89 1.21
CA ASN A 344 33.27 18.20 1.75
C ASN A 344 32.37 18.06 2.99
N SER A 345 32.14 16.84 3.47
CA SER A 345 31.29 16.59 4.64
C SER A 345 32.12 16.44 5.91
N PRO A 346 31.50 16.66 7.08
CA PRO A 346 32.06 16.14 8.32
C PRO A 346 32.21 14.62 8.27
N ASP A 347 33.16 14.08 9.04
CA ASP A 347 33.34 12.65 9.16
C ASP A 347 32.03 11.98 9.61
N ALA A 348 31.57 11.03 8.81
CA ALA A 348 30.46 10.18 9.22
C ALA A 348 30.93 9.31 10.39
N ARG A 349 30.07 9.19 11.41
CA ARG A 349 30.29 8.19 12.46
C ARG A 349 30.10 6.75 11.96
N GLN A 350 29.79 6.55 10.68
CA GLN A 350 29.22 5.33 10.15
C GLN A 350 29.99 4.87 8.92
N THR A 351 30.18 3.55 8.86
CA THR A 351 30.80 2.85 7.73
C THR A 351 29.75 1.94 7.09
N GLY A 352 29.73 1.87 5.76
CA GLY A 352 28.92 0.89 5.02
C GLY A 352 27.55 1.37 4.51
N TYR A 353 27.48 2.55 3.91
CA TYR A 353 26.27 3.04 3.21
C TYR A 353 25.72 1.99 2.23
N GLY A 354 24.39 1.83 2.22
CA GLY A 354 23.64 1.00 1.29
C GLY A 354 23.62 -0.50 1.61
N ALA A 355 24.44 -0.96 2.55
CA ALA A 355 24.46 -2.34 3.03
C ALA A 355 24.58 -2.43 4.58
N SER A 356 24.32 -1.34 5.30
CA SER A 356 24.46 -1.30 6.77
C SER A 356 23.48 -2.24 7.46
N TYR A 357 22.21 -2.26 7.04
CA TYR A 357 21.18 -3.12 7.60
C TYR A 357 21.51 -4.60 7.43
N ILE A 358 21.98 -5.00 6.25
CA ILE A 358 22.26 -6.42 5.95
C ILE A 358 23.47 -6.94 6.72
N ASN A 359 24.47 -6.09 6.97
CA ASN A 359 25.67 -6.46 7.71
C ASN A 359 25.44 -6.48 9.23
N GLY A 360 24.47 -5.71 9.72
CA GLY A 360 24.15 -5.62 11.14
C GLY A 360 25.22 -4.85 11.94
N PRO A 361 25.11 -4.81 13.27
CA PRO A 361 26.00 -4.03 14.13
C PRO A 361 27.43 -4.60 14.22
N GLU A 362 27.65 -5.87 13.88
CA GLU A 362 28.98 -6.50 13.90
C GLU A 362 29.81 -6.13 12.65
N GLN A 363 30.58 -5.04 12.76
CA GLN A 363 31.36 -4.45 11.64
C GLN A 363 32.76 -5.06 11.41
N THR A 364 33.05 -6.29 11.86
CA THR A 364 34.40 -6.85 11.69
C THR A 364 34.73 -7.19 10.23
N SER A 365 33.74 -7.58 9.41
CA SER A 365 33.90 -7.78 7.95
C SER A 365 32.57 -7.62 7.19
N VAL A 366 32.63 -7.02 6.00
CA VAL A 366 31.46 -6.76 5.14
C VAL A 366 31.13 -7.98 4.28
N LEU A 367 29.84 -8.30 4.17
CA LEU A 367 29.36 -9.37 3.31
C LEU A 367 29.67 -9.03 1.85
N SER A 368 30.30 -9.98 1.16
CA SER A 368 30.87 -9.74 -0.17
C SER A 368 30.78 -10.99 -1.02
N ILE A 369 30.88 -10.84 -2.35
CA ILE A 369 31.06 -11.97 -3.27
C ILE A 369 32.52 -12.03 -3.68
N ALA A 370 33.09 -13.23 -3.60
CA ALA A 370 34.44 -13.53 -4.11
C ALA A 370 34.41 -14.76 -5.01
N THR A 371 35.39 -14.85 -5.90
CA THR A 371 35.60 -16.03 -6.74
C THR A 371 36.53 -17.00 -6.00
N GLN A 372 36.04 -18.21 -5.71
CA GLN A 372 36.82 -19.30 -5.12
C GLN A 372 36.88 -20.46 -6.13
N GLY A 373 38.03 -20.63 -6.78
CA GLY A 373 38.18 -21.56 -7.90
C GLY A 373 37.33 -21.12 -9.09
N GLU A 374 36.45 -22.00 -9.57
CA GLU A 374 35.51 -21.71 -10.67
C GLU A 374 34.15 -21.16 -10.20
N MET A 375 33.90 -21.08 -8.88
CA MET A 375 32.60 -20.67 -8.33
C MET A 375 32.65 -19.30 -7.65
N ARG A 376 31.59 -18.49 -7.84
CA ARG A 376 31.37 -17.27 -7.04
C ARG A 376 30.58 -17.63 -5.77
N VAL A 377 31.11 -17.22 -4.62
CA VAL A 377 30.54 -17.53 -3.30
C VAL A 377 30.49 -16.28 -2.43
N PHE A 378 29.58 -16.27 -1.46
CA PHE A 378 29.50 -15.23 -0.45
C PHE A 378 30.59 -15.44 0.60
N THR A 379 31.39 -14.41 0.86
CA THR A 379 32.34 -14.31 1.96
C THR A 379 31.72 -13.60 3.15
N HIS A 380 32.08 -14.01 4.37
CA HIS A 380 31.53 -13.47 5.63
C HIS A 380 30.00 -13.58 5.75
N HIS A 381 29.40 -14.60 5.13
CA HIS A 381 27.97 -14.86 5.25
C HIS A 381 27.62 -15.49 6.60
N SER A 382 26.40 -15.22 7.08
CA SER A 382 25.83 -15.84 8.26
C SER A 382 24.34 -16.07 8.06
N HIS A 383 23.73 -16.89 8.92
CA HIS A 383 22.28 -17.12 8.91
C HIS A 383 21.52 -15.81 9.15
N GLU A 384 22.02 -14.97 10.06
CA GLU A 384 21.43 -13.67 10.36
C GLU A 384 21.50 -12.71 9.17
N ARG A 385 22.63 -12.68 8.45
CA ARG A 385 22.79 -11.87 7.23
C ARG A 385 21.86 -12.35 6.12
N PHE A 386 21.70 -13.66 5.92
CA PHE A 386 20.72 -14.18 4.97
C PHE A 386 19.28 -13.88 5.38
N ASP A 387 18.97 -13.82 6.67
CA ASP A 387 17.64 -13.40 7.13
C ASP A 387 17.39 -11.90 6.92
N ARG A 388 18.38 -11.05 7.18
CA ARG A 388 18.30 -9.60 6.87
C ARG A 388 18.18 -9.37 5.36
N ILE A 389 18.93 -10.10 4.55
CA ILE A 389 18.84 -10.04 3.09
C ILE A 389 17.45 -10.37 2.58
N GLN A 390 16.82 -11.44 3.07
CA GLN A 390 15.47 -11.77 2.57
C GLN A 390 14.45 -10.69 2.94
N ARG A 391 14.57 -10.06 4.12
CA ARG A 391 13.73 -8.91 4.50
C ARG A 391 13.99 -7.71 3.59
N MET A 392 15.26 -7.39 3.31
CA MET A 392 15.65 -6.28 2.44
C MET A 392 15.13 -6.47 1.00
N ILE A 393 15.30 -7.66 0.41
CA ILE A 393 14.79 -7.97 -0.93
C ILE A 393 13.27 -7.79 -0.99
N ARG A 394 12.55 -8.27 0.02
CA ARG A 394 11.09 -8.16 0.09
C ARG A 394 10.63 -6.72 0.26
N LEU A 395 11.22 -5.98 1.20
CA LEU A 395 10.90 -4.57 1.42
C LEU A 395 11.18 -3.74 0.16
N HIS A 396 12.31 -3.97 -0.51
CA HIS A 396 12.62 -3.32 -1.78
C HIS A 396 11.52 -3.58 -2.83
N ARG A 397 11.07 -4.83 -2.97
CA ARG A 397 10.01 -5.21 -3.92
C ARG A 397 8.62 -4.67 -3.54
N TRP A 398 8.29 -4.64 -2.25
CA TRP A 398 6.97 -4.19 -1.77
C TRP A 398 6.83 -2.67 -1.77
N THR A 399 7.92 -1.96 -1.48
CA THR A 399 7.90 -0.49 -1.38
C THR A 399 8.35 0.21 -2.67
N GLY A 400 9.11 -0.48 -3.54
CA GLY A 400 9.72 0.11 -4.72
C GLY A 400 10.91 1.04 -4.41
N ILE A 401 11.31 1.17 -3.15
CA ILE A 401 12.41 2.05 -2.73
C ILE A 401 13.75 1.40 -3.14
N PRO A 402 14.68 2.13 -3.80
CA PRO A 402 16.01 1.60 -4.14
C PRO A 402 16.77 1.10 -2.91
N VAL A 403 17.53 0.02 -3.07
CA VAL A 403 18.11 -0.74 -1.95
C VAL A 403 18.96 0.12 -1.03
N ALA A 404 19.83 0.98 -1.58
CA ALA A 404 20.72 1.81 -0.76
C ALA A 404 19.98 2.90 0.04
N GLU A 405 18.90 3.43 -0.53
CA GLU A 405 18.07 4.44 0.13
C GLU A 405 17.18 3.80 1.19
N LEU A 406 16.66 2.59 0.92
CA LEU A 406 15.91 1.78 1.88
C LEU A 406 16.78 1.36 3.07
N ASP A 407 18.04 0.99 2.81
CA ASP A 407 19.04 0.72 3.85
C ASP A 407 19.21 1.94 4.76
N THR A 408 19.46 3.12 4.17
CA THR A 408 19.58 4.38 4.91
C THR A 408 18.33 4.68 5.73
N LEU A 409 17.14 4.50 5.16
CA LEU A 409 15.87 4.73 5.85
C LEU A 409 15.67 3.81 7.06
N ILE A 410 15.91 2.51 6.90
CA ILE A 410 15.79 1.52 7.99
C ILE A 410 16.81 1.81 9.08
N VAL A 411 18.06 2.06 8.71
CA VAL A 411 19.14 2.22 9.67
C VAL A 411 19.03 3.55 10.42
N ASN A 412 18.57 4.63 9.77
CA ASN A 412 18.32 5.89 10.48
C ASN A 412 17.14 5.77 11.46
N ALA A 413 16.10 5.00 11.14
CA ALA A 413 15.04 4.70 12.10
C ALA A 413 15.57 3.94 13.32
N GLN A 414 16.33 2.87 13.07
CA GLN A 414 16.99 2.05 14.09
C GLN A 414 17.86 2.88 15.03
N ARG A 415 18.72 3.76 14.48
CA ARG A 415 19.58 4.63 15.28
C ARG A 415 18.84 5.72 16.02
N SER A 416 17.81 6.30 15.40
CA SER A 416 16.97 7.30 16.04
C SER A 416 16.29 6.75 17.31
N GLU A 417 15.89 5.48 17.29
CA GLU A 417 15.36 4.78 18.45
C GLU A 417 16.47 4.29 19.41
N GLY A 418 17.64 3.93 18.89
CA GLY A 418 18.73 3.31 19.64
C GLY A 418 18.67 1.78 19.67
N THR A 419 18.21 1.16 18.58
CA THR A 419 18.08 -0.30 18.40
C THR A 419 18.79 -0.77 17.13
N ASP A 420 19.20 -2.03 17.07
CA ASP A 420 19.85 -2.65 15.89
C ASP A 420 18.91 -3.63 15.12
N ALA A 421 17.65 -3.71 15.54
CA ALA A 421 16.66 -4.65 15.04
C ALA A 421 15.53 -3.96 14.28
N LEU A 422 15.00 -4.62 13.25
CA LEU A 422 13.78 -4.16 12.57
C LEU A 422 12.59 -4.43 13.49
N ASN A 423 11.82 -3.39 13.80
CA ASN A 423 10.72 -3.43 14.77
C ASN A 423 9.50 -2.61 14.29
N ALA A 424 8.52 -2.42 15.17
CA ALA A 424 7.31 -1.65 14.91
C ALA A 424 7.61 -0.21 14.46
N ASN A 425 8.58 0.47 15.06
CA ASN A 425 8.99 1.83 14.68
C ASN A 425 9.59 1.90 13.27
N THR A 426 10.26 0.85 12.82
CA THR A 426 10.69 0.76 11.41
C THR A 426 9.49 0.71 10.47
N LEU A 427 8.43 -0.01 10.83
CA LEU A 427 7.19 -0.05 10.04
C LEU A 427 6.41 1.27 10.09
N ARG A 428 6.34 1.92 11.26
CA ARG A 428 5.79 3.28 11.43
C ARG A 428 6.52 4.27 10.53
N THR A 429 7.85 4.21 10.52
CA THR A 429 8.73 5.01 9.65
C THR A 429 8.39 4.82 8.17
N LEU A 430 8.31 3.56 7.71
CA LEU A 430 7.95 3.26 6.32
C LEU A 430 6.55 3.78 5.95
N GLY A 431 5.62 3.73 6.89
CA GLY A 431 4.26 4.23 6.70
C GLY A 431 4.19 5.75 6.60
N VAL A 432 4.76 6.47 7.55
CA VAL A 432 4.78 7.94 7.53
C VAL A 432 5.60 8.45 6.34
N TYR A 433 6.70 7.79 5.98
CA TYR A 433 7.42 8.05 4.74
C TYR A 433 6.50 7.94 3.52
N ARG A 434 5.78 6.82 3.37
CA ARG A 434 4.90 6.59 2.22
C ARG A 434 3.80 7.64 2.14
N TYR A 435 3.19 8.00 3.27
CA TYR A 435 2.17 9.05 3.37
C TYR A 435 2.71 10.41 2.91
N LEU A 436 3.86 10.85 3.45
CA LEU A 436 4.44 12.15 3.11
C LEU A 436 5.07 12.17 1.71
N ASN A 437 5.57 11.05 1.20
CA ASN A 437 6.03 10.94 -0.18
C ASN A 437 4.87 11.13 -1.17
N GLN A 438 3.72 10.51 -0.92
CA GLN A 438 2.54 10.68 -1.77
C GLN A 438 2.01 12.13 -1.78
N ARG A 439 2.11 12.84 -0.65
CA ARG A 439 1.55 14.18 -0.48
C ARG A 439 2.53 15.32 -0.84
N HIS A 440 3.81 15.15 -0.52
CA HIS A 440 4.84 16.18 -0.63
C HIS A 440 6.06 15.78 -1.47
N GLY A 441 6.11 14.55 -1.98
CA GLY A 441 7.20 14.08 -2.85
C GLY A 441 8.58 13.98 -2.18
N ILE A 442 8.63 13.78 -0.85
CA ILE A 442 9.89 13.66 -0.12
C ILE A 442 10.63 12.36 -0.49
N ALA A 443 11.92 12.47 -0.82
CA ALA A 443 12.74 11.31 -1.19
C ALA A 443 13.12 10.47 0.05
N PRO A 444 13.44 9.17 -0.09
CA PRO A 444 13.68 8.30 1.06
C PRO A 444 14.88 8.75 1.92
N GLU A 445 15.99 9.19 1.31
CA GLU A 445 17.15 9.70 2.04
C GLU A 445 16.89 11.05 2.73
N GLU A 446 16.06 11.91 2.12
CA GLU A 446 15.64 13.16 2.76
C GLU A 446 14.80 12.86 4.00
N PHE A 447 13.85 11.92 3.90
CA PHE A 447 13.02 11.50 5.02
C PHE A 447 13.84 10.78 6.11
N ALA A 448 14.78 9.92 5.73
CA ALA A 448 15.70 9.27 6.66
C ALA A 448 16.53 10.30 7.46
N SER A 449 16.91 11.41 6.83
CA SER A 449 17.62 12.52 7.49
C SER A 449 16.74 13.31 8.46
N LEU A 450 15.41 13.17 8.36
CA LEU A 450 14.50 13.71 9.39
C LEU A 450 14.56 12.90 10.69
N LEU A 451 15.05 11.67 10.66
CA LEU A 451 15.14 10.80 11.84
C LEU A 451 16.55 10.82 12.46
N HIS A 452 17.59 10.80 11.64
CA HIS A 452 18.98 10.79 12.12
C HIS A 452 19.91 11.53 11.14
N ASP A 453 21.13 11.03 10.93
CA ASP A 453 22.19 11.75 10.24
C ASP A 453 21.91 11.73 8.74
N MET A 454 22.19 12.84 8.08
CA MET A 454 22.09 12.90 6.62
C MET A 454 23.20 12.07 5.96
N PRO A 455 22.91 11.33 4.88
CA PRO A 455 23.91 10.50 4.22
C PRO A 455 24.96 11.37 3.53
N VAL A 456 26.23 11.08 3.82
CA VAL A 456 27.41 11.68 3.19
C VAL A 456 28.03 10.78 2.12
N ASP A 457 27.44 9.61 1.92
CA ASP A 457 27.82 8.63 0.90
C ASP A 457 26.68 8.45 -0.12
N ALA A 458 27.03 7.99 -1.32
CA ALA A 458 26.08 7.51 -2.32
C ALA A 458 26.69 6.38 -3.17
N CYS A 459 25.83 5.53 -3.74
CA CYS A 459 26.22 4.47 -4.67
C CYS A 459 26.00 4.88 -6.13
N GLY A 460 26.76 4.27 -7.05
CA GLY A 460 26.63 4.49 -8.49
C GLY A 460 27.00 5.92 -8.88
N ASP A 461 26.27 6.51 -9.83
CA ASP A 461 26.55 7.86 -10.33
C ASP A 461 25.93 8.99 -9.50
N ARG A 462 25.15 8.66 -8.45
CA ARG A 462 24.54 9.65 -7.57
C ARG A 462 25.59 10.40 -6.75
N LEU A 463 25.27 11.65 -6.45
CA LEU A 463 25.96 12.44 -5.43
C LEU A 463 25.33 12.14 -4.06
N PRO A 464 26.12 12.13 -2.97
CA PRO A 464 25.57 12.07 -1.61
C PRO A 464 24.56 13.18 -1.33
N LEU A 465 23.57 12.93 -0.46
CA LEU A 465 22.57 13.95 -0.09
C LEU A 465 23.25 15.20 0.45
N PHE A 466 24.31 15.05 1.25
CA PHE A 466 25.11 16.17 1.74
C PHE A 466 25.58 17.09 0.61
N ASP A 467 26.14 16.53 -0.46
CA ASP A 467 26.62 17.31 -1.59
C ASP A 467 25.49 17.89 -2.43
N GLN A 468 24.37 17.17 -2.56
CA GLN A 468 23.18 17.67 -3.25
C GLN A 468 22.61 18.92 -2.57
N VAL A 469 22.72 19.01 -1.23
CA VAL A 469 22.22 20.14 -0.44
C VAL A 469 23.25 21.26 -0.39
N PHE A 470 24.47 20.99 0.10
CA PHE A 470 25.43 22.04 0.43
C PHE A 470 26.44 22.35 -0.68
N ASN A 471 26.69 21.40 -1.60
CA ASN A 471 27.74 21.52 -2.62
C ASN A 471 27.20 21.57 -4.06
N ARG A 472 25.90 21.86 -4.25
CA ARG A 472 25.27 21.87 -5.57
C ARG A 472 25.89 22.88 -6.53
N THR A 473 26.15 24.09 -6.04
CA THR A 473 26.68 25.21 -6.86
C THR A 473 28.17 25.45 -6.66
N ARG A 474 28.78 24.89 -5.59
CA ARG A 474 30.19 25.06 -5.19
C ARG A 474 30.67 26.52 -5.18
N LEU A 475 29.75 27.45 -4.91
CA LEU A 475 30.05 28.90 -4.88
C LEU A 475 30.86 29.31 -3.65
N LEU A 476 30.72 28.55 -2.56
CA LEU A 476 31.40 28.78 -1.29
C LEU A 476 32.30 27.59 -0.98
N GLU A 477 33.47 27.88 -0.41
CA GLU A 477 34.37 26.84 0.07
C GLU A 477 33.77 26.14 1.30
N SER A 478 33.85 24.81 1.31
CA SER A 478 33.43 24.01 2.46
C SER A 478 34.23 24.42 3.70
N PRO A 479 33.58 24.53 4.88
CA PRO A 479 34.31 24.76 6.12
C PRO A 479 35.20 23.56 6.46
N VAL A 480 36.18 23.80 7.31
CA VAL A 480 37.11 22.77 7.78
C VAL A 480 36.42 21.91 8.84
N TRP A 481 36.12 20.65 8.50
CA TRP A 481 35.43 19.70 9.37
C TRP A 481 36.37 18.85 10.24
N GLN A 482 37.55 19.36 10.60
CA GLN A 482 38.62 18.59 11.24
C GLN A 482 38.45 18.43 12.77
N LEU A 483 39.08 17.37 13.31
CA LEU A 483 39.26 17.15 14.74
C LEU A 483 40.44 17.99 15.28
N PRO A 484 40.33 18.63 16.47
CA PRO A 484 39.21 18.59 17.40
C PRO A 484 38.02 19.44 16.94
N LEU A 485 36.81 18.93 17.21
CA LEU A 485 35.57 19.62 16.87
C LEU A 485 35.50 21.00 17.54
N SER A 486 35.50 22.05 16.73
CA SER A 486 35.35 23.42 17.21
C SER A 486 33.87 23.74 17.48
N PRO A 487 33.56 24.55 18.50
CA PRO A 487 32.18 25.01 18.74
C PRO A 487 31.74 25.92 17.59
N MET A 488 30.53 25.70 17.08
CA MET A 488 29.93 26.55 16.07
C MET A 488 29.25 27.75 16.76
N THR A 489 29.88 28.92 16.72
CA THR A 489 29.30 30.13 17.31
C THR A 489 28.55 30.95 16.27
N ALA A 490 27.58 31.76 16.71
CA ALA A 490 26.83 32.69 15.85
C ALA A 490 27.72 33.76 15.14
N THR A 491 29.01 33.81 15.47
CA THR A 491 30.02 34.70 14.87
C THR A 491 30.79 34.06 13.70
N ASP A 492 30.65 32.75 13.46
CA ASP A 492 31.33 32.07 12.35
C ASP A 492 30.65 32.34 11.00
N ARG A 493 31.00 33.49 10.41
CA ARG A 493 30.37 33.99 9.20
C ARG A 493 30.59 33.10 7.98
N GLN A 494 31.71 32.38 7.91
CA GLN A 494 32.01 31.50 6.77
C GLN A 494 31.10 30.28 6.79
N THR A 495 31.08 29.56 7.91
CA THR A 495 30.25 28.36 8.08
C THR A 495 28.78 28.70 7.98
N LEU A 496 28.33 29.80 8.59
CA LEU A 496 26.93 30.25 8.48
C LEU A 496 26.56 30.62 7.04
N SER A 497 27.47 31.21 6.26
CA SER A 497 27.21 31.52 4.84
C SER A 497 27.11 30.24 4.01
N TYR A 498 27.97 29.26 4.26
CA TYR A 498 27.92 27.95 3.61
C TYR A 498 26.60 27.21 3.91
N LEU A 499 26.23 27.13 5.19
CA LEU A 499 24.97 26.50 5.61
C LEU A 499 23.74 27.24 5.08
N SER A 500 23.78 28.58 5.11
CA SER A 500 22.74 29.46 4.54
C SER A 500 22.50 29.18 3.06
N ALA A 501 23.59 29.07 2.28
CA ALA A 501 23.51 28.81 0.84
C ALA A 501 22.93 27.41 0.55
N GLY A 502 23.34 26.38 1.29
CA GLY A 502 22.85 25.01 1.09
C GLY A 502 21.40 24.80 1.53
N LEU A 503 20.99 25.40 2.66
CA LEU A 503 19.61 25.31 3.16
C LEU A 503 18.65 26.26 2.45
N GLY A 504 19.19 27.28 1.75
CA GLY A 504 18.39 28.33 1.12
C GLY A 504 17.75 29.28 2.14
N LEU A 505 18.43 29.51 3.28
CA LEU A 505 17.90 30.27 4.41
C LEU A 505 18.72 31.53 4.66
N PRO A 506 18.11 32.71 4.89
CA PRO A 506 18.85 33.90 5.27
C PRO A 506 19.46 33.77 6.67
N ILE A 507 20.58 34.45 6.90
CA ILE A 507 21.27 34.55 8.20
C ILE A 507 20.57 35.61 9.06
N THR A 508 19.35 35.30 9.51
CA THR A 508 18.52 36.19 10.35
C THR A 508 18.11 35.48 11.63
N GLN A 509 17.66 36.26 12.63
CA GLN A 509 17.22 35.76 13.94
C GLN A 509 16.02 34.81 13.84
N ASP A 510 15.20 34.97 12.80
CA ASP A 510 13.97 34.20 12.59
C ASP A 510 14.14 33.04 11.60
N SER A 511 15.37 32.82 11.10
CA SER A 511 15.67 31.81 10.09
C SER A 511 16.84 30.93 10.52
N LEU A 512 18.04 31.05 9.93
CA LEU A 512 19.15 30.14 10.23
C LEU A 512 19.59 30.23 11.69
N LEU A 513 19.64 31.44 12.27
CA LEU A 513 20.08 31.61 13.66
C LEU A 513 19.06 31.06 14.67
N LEU A 514 17.77 31.04 14.31
CA LEU A 514 16.74 30.36 15.09
C LEU A 514 17.03 28.86 15.19
N LEU A 515 17.33 28.22 14.05
CA LEU A 515 17.64 26.79 14.00
C LEU A 515 18.89 26.45 14.81
N VAL A 516 19.91 27.30 14.76
CA VAL A 516 21.15 27.15 15.56
C VAL A 516 20.84 27.20 17.05
N ARG A 517 20.06 28.19 17.50
CA ARG A 517 19.65 28.32 18.92
C ARG A 517 18.81 27.13 19.40
N GLN A 518 17.94 26.59 18.55
CA GLN A 518 17.19 25.40 18.89
C GLN A 518 18.10 24.18 19.04
N SER A 519 19.04 24.00 18.12
CA SER A 519 20.07 22.97 18.23
C SER A 519 20.90 23.13 19.51
N GLU A 520 21.30 24.35 19.85
CA GLU A 520 21.95 24.68 21.13
C GLU A 520 21.12 24.22 22.35
N LYS A 521 19.82 24.52 22.34
CA LYS A 521 18.90 24.20 23.44
C LYS A 521 18.71 22.70 23.62
N TYR A 522 18.53 21.93 22.54
CA TYR A 522 18.06 20.54 22.63
C TYR A 522 19.11 19.46 22.29
N LEU A 523 20.17 19.77 21.55
CA LEU A 523 21.29 18.84 21.25
C LEU A 523 22.54 19.12 22.11
N GLY A 524 22.62 20.31 22.73
CA GLY A 524 23.82 20.79 23.43
C GLY A 524 24.64 21.73 22.54
N SER A 525 25.89 22.01 22.91
CA SER A 525 26.71 22.98 22.17
C SER A 525 26.97 22.52 20.72
N PRO A 526 26.53 23.29 19.71
CA PRO A 526 26.68 22.94 18.31
C PRO A 526 28.15 22.92 17.95
N LYS A 527 28.53 21.93 17.16
CA LYS A 527 29.91 21.68 16.73
C LYS A 527 29.97 21.58 15.22
N HIS A 528 31.18 21.65 14.69
CA HIS A 528 31.45 21.39 13.28
C HIS A 528 31.37 19.88 12.99
N ASP A 529 30.21 19.27 13.25
CA ASP A 529 29.97 17.82 13.14
C ASP A 529 28.67 17.48 12.39
N LEU A 530 28.57 16.22 11.95
CA LEU A 530 27.44 15.73 11.16
C LEU A 530 26.09 15.80 11.92
N PRO A 531 26.00 15.48 13.23
CA PRO A 531 24.75 15.63 13.97
C PRO A 531 24.22 17.07 14.01
N THR A 532 25.10 18.07 14.19
CA THR A 532 24.70 19.48 14.17
C THR A 532 24.15 19.87 12.79
N VAL A 533 24.87 19.54 11.71
CA VAL A 533 24.42 19.85 10.34
C VAL A 533 23.13 19.12 9.99
N SER A 534 22.99 17.85 10.38
CA SER A 534 21.79 17.04 10.14
C SER A 534 20.58 17.60 10.88
N SER A 535 20.77 18.15 12.09
CA SER A 535 19.70 18.82 12.83
C SER A 535 19.21 20.10 12.16
N LEU A 536 20.13 20.93 11.66
CA LEU A 536 19.77 22.15 10.91
C LEU A 536 19.05 21.78 9.61
N TYR A 537 19.56 20.77 8.90
CA TYR A 537 18.92 20.25 7.69
C TYR A 537 17.51 19.73 7.98
N ARG A 538 17.32 18.91 9.03
CA ARG A 538 16.03 18.37 9.46
C ARG A 538 15.00 19.48 9.69
N GLN A 539 15.32 20.45 10.53
CA GLN A 539 14.42 21.56 10.86
C GLN A 539 14.06 22.35 9.60
N ALA A 540 15.05 22.72 8.79
CA ALA A 540 14.82 23.45 7.54
C ALA A 540 14.01 22.65 6.51
N ARG A 541 14.29 21.34 6.39
CA ARG A 541 13.65 20.47 5.40
C ARG A 541 12.19 20.20 5.75
N ILE A 542 11.85 20.02 7.03
CA ILE A 542 10.47 19.88 7.52
C ILE A 542 9.67 21.14 7.23
N ALA A 543 10.19 22.31 7.62
CA ALA A 543 9.55 23.59 7.33
C ALA A 543 9.28 23.75 5.82
N ARG A 544 10.31 23.51 4.99
CA ARG A 544 10.19 23.59 3.52
C ARG A 544 9.20 22.58 2.95
N MET A 545 9.15 21.35 3.46
CA MET A 545 8.20 20.32 3.02
C MET A 545 6.76 20.76 3.23
N LEU A 546 6.48 21.40 4.36
CA LEU A 546 5.15 21.90 4.70
C LEU A 546 4.82 23.25 4.04
N GLY A 547 5.79 23.90 3.38
CA GLY A 547 5.65 25.22 2.79
C GLY A 547 5.67 26.35 3.84
N LEU A 548 6.40 26.15 4.93
CA LEU A 548 6.56 27.10 6.03
C LEU A 548 7.99 27.66 6.11
N SER A 549 8.13 28.84 6.71
CA SER A 549 9.42 29.35 7.20
C SER A 549 9.87 28.61 8.47
N PRO A 550 11.18 28.67 8.82
CA PRO A 550 11.68 28.10 10.07
C PRO A 550 10.95 28.60 11.32
N LEU A 551 10.61 29.89 11.36
CA LEU A 551 9.86 30.51 12.45
C LEU A 551 8.45 29.92 12.55
N GLU A 552 7.68 29.95 11.47
CA GLU A 552 6.31 29.42 11.44
C GLU A 552 6.25 27.95 11.87
N CYS A 553 7.16 27.13 11.35
CA CYS A 553 7.23 25.72 11.71
C CYS A 553 7.52 25.51 13.20
N THR A 554 8.41 26.32 13.77
CA THR A 554 8.79 26.25 15.19
C THR A 554 7.64 26.68 16.09
N GLU A 555 7.06 27.84 15.81
CA GLU A 555 5.98 28.39 16.64
C GLU A 555 4.73 27.51 16.56
N LEU A 556 4.41 26.97 15.38
CA LEU A 556 3.32 26.00 15.25
C LEU A 556 3.62 24.71 16.02
N ALA A 557 4.84 24.17 15.95
CA ALA A 557 5.20 22.99 16.72
C ALA A 557 5.10 23.23 18.25
N ARG A 558 5.54 24.42 18.71
CA ARG A 558 5.40 24.84 20.10
C ARG A 558 3.94 24.98 20.52
N LEU A 559 3.09 25.52 19.65
CA LEU A 559 1.66 25.65 19.91
C LEU A 559 0.96 24.29 20.06
N LEU A 560 1.34 23.32 19.22
CA LEU A 560 0.70 21.99 19.18
C LEU A 560 1.15 21.07 20.33
N GLY A 561 2.45 21.05 20.65
CA GLY A 561 3.00 20.10 21.63
C GLY A 561 4.16 20.63 22.45
N GLY A 562 4.31 21.96 22.52
CA GLY A 562 5.27 22.63 23.40
C GLY A 562 6.73 22.33 23.08
N ASP A 563 7.54 22.30 24.14
CA ASP A 563 8.98 22.07 24.05
C ASP A 563 9.32 20.64 23.60
N ASP A 564 8.46 19.66 23.81
CA ASP A 564 8.67 18.28 23.37
C ASP A 564 8.63 18.17 21.84
N PHE A 565 7.69 18.86 21.20
CA PHE A 565 7.62 18.92 19.73
C PHE A 565 8.83 19.64 19.14
N CYS A 566 9.23 20.78 19.72
CA CYS A 566 10.43 21.50 19.31
C CYS A 566 11.68 20.62 19.46
N LYS A 567 11.81 19.89 20.57
CA LYS A 567 12.90 18.94 20.80
C LYS A 567 12.91 17.82 19.77
N ALA A 568 11.75 17.28 19.40
CA ALA A 568 11.65 16.25 18.36
C ALA A 568 12.06 16.78 16.98
N LEU A 569 11.67 18.01 16.61
CA LEU A 569 12.12 18.66 15.36
C LEU A 569 13.64 18.80 15.29
N VAL A 570 14.30 19.07 16.42
CA VAL A 570 15.76 19.20 16.49
C VAL A 570 16.45 17.85 16.48
N THR A 571 15.96 16.88 17.26
CA THR A 571 16.66 15.60 17.50
C THR A 571 16.32 14.51 16.50
N GLY A 572 15.13 14.54 15.90
CA GLY A 572 14.62 13.48 15.03
C GLY A 572 14.33 12.16 15.75
N ARG A 573 14.26 12.17 17.09
CA ARG A 573 14.26 10.96 17.92
C ARG A 573 12.94 10.18 17.82
N LEU A 574 13.05 8.87 17.63
CA LEU A 574 11.97 7.90 17.79
C LEU A 574 11.93 7.43 19.25
N GLN A 575 10.74 7.44 19.83
CA GLN A 575 10.51 6.95 21.17
C GLN A 575 10.31 5.43 21.15
N THR A 576 10.73 4.74 22.22
CA THR A 576 10.45 3.31 22.34
C THR A 576 8.95 3.12 22.56
N SER A 577 8.37 2.01 22.09
CA SER A 577 6.92 1.77 22.18
C SER A 577 6.35 1.75 23.61
N GLU A 578 7.20 1.70 24.63
CA GLU A 578 6.83 1.75 26.06
C GLU A 578 6.80 3.18 26.62
N SER A 579 7.38 4.15 25.93
CA SER A 579 7.42 5.54 26.36
C SER A 579 6.20 6.30 25.84
N ALA A 580 5.52 7.01 26.75
CA ALA A 580 4.24 7.67 26.47
C ALA A 580 4.36 9.04 25.76
N GLY A 581 5.59 9.47 25.43
CA GLY A 581 5.84 10.78 24.81
C GLY A 581 5.72 10.75 23.29
N ALA A 582 5.27 11.85 22.70
CA ALA A 582 5.25 12.02 21.24
C ALA A 582 6.68 11.98 20.67
N ASP A 583 6.83 11.35 19.50
CA ASP A 583 8.08 11.29 18.77
C ASP A 583 8.05 12.11 17.46
N ILE A 584 9.15 12.10 16.71
CA ILE A 584 9.23 12.87 15.46
C ILE A 584 8.15 12.48 14.44
N LEU A 585 7.71 11.22 14.37
CA LEU A 585 6.68 10.82 13.43
C LEU A 585 5.33 11.43 13.83
N ASP A 586 5.07 11.51 15.13
CA ASP A 586 3.89 12.17 15.68
C ASP A 586 3.86 13.65 15.37
N VAL A 587 5.00 14.33 15.55
CA VAL A 587 5.15 15.75 15.21
C VAL A 587 4.91 16.01 13.72
N LEU A 588 5.45 15.16 12.85
CA LEU A 588 5.26 15.30 11.39
C LEU A 588 3.78 15.16 10.99
N MET A 589 3.07 14.20 11.57
CA MET A 589 1.65 13.98 11.28
C MET A 589 0.78 15.11 11.85
N ALA A 590 1.07 15.59 13.06
CA ALA A 590 0.36 16.70 13.68
C ALA A 590 0.56 18.02 12.91
N LEU A 591 1.79 18.31 12.50
CA LEU A 591 2.10 19.48 11.69
C LEU A 591 1.44 19.42 10.31
N ASP A 592 1.50 18.28 9.60
CA ASP A 592 0.85 18.14 8.29
C ASP A 592 -0.66 18.37 8.39
N TRP A 593 -1.31 17.87 9.45
CA TRP A 593 -2.73 18.10 9.68
C TRP A 593 -3.03 19.57 9.98
N ALA A 594 -2.32 20.18 10.94
CA ALA A 594 -2.53 21.57 11.31
C ALA A 594 -2.32 22.52 10.12
N VAL A 595 -1.24 22.34 9.36
CA VAL A 595 -0.94 23.14 8.16
C VAL A 595 -1.99 22.90 7.07
N GLY A 596 -2.42 21.65 6.87
CA GLY A 596 -3.48 21.30 5.93
C GLY A 596 -4.78 22.03 6.25
N TRP A 597 -5.17 22.05 7.52
CA TRP A 597 -6.39 22.75 7.97
C TRP A 597 -6.26 24.28 7.87
N LEU A 598 -5.15 24.87 8.32
CA LEU A 598 -4.92 26.31 8.21
C LEU A 598 -4.97 26.76 6.74
N ARG A 599 -4.35 26.01 5.84
CA ARG A 599 -4.35 26.29 4.40
C ARG A 599 -5.75 26.18 3.78
N GLN A 600 -6.54 25.18 4.18
CA GLN A 600 -7.91 25.00 3.69
C GLN A 600 -8.84 26.15 4.07
N ASN A 601 -8.61 26.79 5.22
CA ASN A 601 -9.39 27.93 5.70
C ASN A 601 -8.72 29.28 5.43
N GLU A 602 -7.68 29.31 4.58
CA GLU A 602 -6.96 30.53 4.18
C GLU A 602 -6.38 31.32 5.37
N LEU A 603 -5.98 30.61 6.43
CA LEU A 603 -5.40 31.20 7.64
C LEU A 603 -3.87 31.23 7.57
N ASP A 604 -3.30 32.39 7.89
CA ASP A 604 -1.85 32.57 8.02
C ASP A 604 -1.34 31.92 9.32
N VAL A 605 -0.30 31.08 9.20
CA VAL A 605 0.22 30.27 10.31
C VAL A 605 0.81 31.14 11.40
N LEU A 606 1.58 32.17 11.04
CA LEU A 606 2.23 33.01 12.03
C LEU A 606 1.23 33.89 12.77
N GLN A 607 0.24 34.44 12.06
CA GLN A 607 -0.87 35.16 12.67
C GLN A 607 -1.65 34.25 13.64
N TRP A 608 -1.91 33.00 13.25
CA TRP A 608 -2.57 32.03 14.12
C TRP A 608 -1.78 31.80 15.41
N CYS A 609 -0.46 31.54 15.32
CA CYS A 609 0.38 31.34 16.50
C CYS A 609 0.43 32.59 17.40
N ARG A 610 0.55 33.78 16.81
CA ARG A 610 0.61 35.07 17.54
C ARG A 610 -0.62 35.36 18.40
N LEU A 611 -1.78 34.80 18.06
CA LEU A 611 -2.99 34.93 18.89
C LEU A 611 -2.81 34.30 20.28
N PHE A 612 -1.90 33.32 20.40
CA PHE A 612 -1.73 32.49 21.59
C PHE A 612 -0.34 32.60 22.24
N ASP A 613 0.57 33.37 21.67
CA ASP A 613 1.87 33.66 22.27
C ASP A 613 1.72 34.37 23.63
N GLU A 614 2.59 34.06 24.60
CA GLU A 614 2.62 34.83 25.84
C GLU A 614 3.05 36.29 25.55
N PRO A 615 2.28 37.31 25.95
CA PRO A 615 2.65 38.70 25.72
C PRO A 615 3.91 39.06 26.51
N GLU A 616 4.99 39.37 25.81
CA GLU A 616 6.21 39.93 26.43
C GLU A 616 5.88 41.24 27.15
N THR A 617 6.50 41.46 28.30
CA THR A 617 6.26 42.58 29.23
C THR A 617 6.59 43.96 28.66
N SER A 618 7.04 44.08 27.41
CA SER A 618 7.51 45.32 26.79
C SER A 618 7.20 45.41 25.29
N LEU A 619 5.92 45.37 24.90
CA LEU A 619 5.53 45.73 23.53
C LEU A 619 5.46 47.26 23.38
N SER A 620 6.24 47.80 22.44
CA SER A 620 6.15 49.22 22.05
C SER A 620 4.78 49.48 21.41
N LEU A 621 4.05 50.46 21.93
CA LEU A 621 2.76 50.86 21.38
C LEU A 621 2.96 51.59 20.03
N ASN A 622 2.04 51.37 19.09
CA ASN A 622 1.97 52.22 17.89
C ASN A 622 1.53 53.63 18.33
N GLN A 623 2.08 54.70 17.72
CA GLN A 623 1.70 56.10 18.00
C GLN A 623 0.18 56.35 17.97
N ASN A 624 -0.55 55.63 17.11
CA ASN A 624 -2.02 55.68 17.06
C ASN A 624 -2.69 55.04 18.29
N LEU A 625 -2.13 53.95 18.81
CA LEU A 625 -2.60 53.30 20.04
C LEU A 625 -2.22 54.13 21.28
N GLU A 626 -1.04 54.75 21.30
CA GLU A 626 -0.62 55.66 22.38
C GLU A 626 -1.54 56.88 22.49
N THR A 627 -1.81 57.54 21.36
CA THR A 627 -2.70 58.72 21.34
C THR A 627 -4.14 58.37 21.74
N ARG A 628 -4.65 57.19 21.37
CA ARG A 628 -5.98 56.72 21.79
C ARG A 628 -6.01 56.32 23.26
N LEU A 629 -4.99 55.62 23.76
CA LEU A 629 -4.87 55.28 25.18
C LEU A 629 -4.74 56.54 26.05
N ALA A 630 -3.99 57.56 25.60
CA ALA A 630 -3.87 58.83 26.29
C ALA A 630 -5.21 59.60 26.36
N LYS A 631 -6.04 59.54 25.31
CA LYS A 631 -7.41 60.09 25.32
C LYS A 631 -8.30 59.36 26.31
N LEU A 632 -8.28 58.02 26.31
CA LEU A 632 -9.07 57.20 27.24
C LEU A 632 -8.62 57.38 28.70
N GLN A 633 -7.34 57.64 28.94
CA GLN A 633 -6.81 57.99 30.26
C GLN A 633 -7.28 59.40 30.72
N ALA A 634 -7.51 60.33 29.80
CA ALA A 634 -8.06 61.66 30.12
C ALA A 634 -9.56 61.59 30.45
N ASP A 635 -10.31 60.68 29.82
CA ASP A 635 -11.76 60.44 30.04
C ASP A 635 -12.06 59.51 31.24
N ALA A 636 -11.09 59.29 32.13
CA ALA A 636 -11.07 58.27 33.20
C ALA A 636 -12.17 58.34 34.28
N ASN A 637 -13.13 59.28 34.18
CA ASN A 637 -14.31 59.40 35.03
C ASN A 637 -15.57 58.72 34.45
N HIS A 638 -15.52 58.18 33.23
CA HIS A 638 -16.62 57.43 32.62
C HIS A 638 -16.62 55.94 33.02
N ASP A 639 -17.76 55.29 32.77
CA ASP A 639 -17.97 53.85 33.01
C ASP A 639 -16.86 53.03 32.31
N PRO A 640 -16.10 52.18 33.04
CA PRO A 640 -15.07 51.30 32.51
C PRO A 640 -15.52 50.47 31.30
N GLN A 641 -16.80 50.08 31.27
CA GLN A 641 -17.35 49.29 30.17
C GLN A 641 -17.44 50.09 28.87
N HIS A 642 -17.90 51.34 28.95
CA HIS A 642 -18.01 52.24 27.80
C HIS A 642 -16.64 52.62 27.20
N LEU A 643 -15.63 52.75 28.06
CA LEU A 643 -14.24 53.02 27.62
C LEU A 643 -13.67 51.86 26.80
N ILE A 644 -13.95 50.62 27.19
CA ILE A 644 -13.50 49.43 26.42
C ILE A 644 -14.31 49.25 25.16
N GLU A 645 -15.63 49.50 25.19
CA GLU A 645 -16.46 49.49 23.99
C GLU A 645 -15.93 50.46 22.93
N THR A 646 -15.61 51.68 23.35
CA THR A 646 -15.02 52.69 22.46
C THR A 646 -13.66 52.24 21.94
N LEU A 647 -12.79 51.70 22.80
CA LEU A 647 -11.45 51.22 22.41
C LEU A 647 -11.51 50.05 21.41
N LEU A 648 -12.38 49.07 21.63
CA LEU A 648 -12.48 47.89 20.77
C LEU A 648 -13.14 48.23 19.42
N HIS A 649 -14.13 49.13 19.41
CA HIS A 649 -14.67 49.67 18.17
C HIS A 649 -13.59 50.41 17.37
N ASP A 650 -12.83 51.25 18.06
CA ASP A 650 -11.80 52.10 17.44
C ASP A 650 -10.58 51.37 16.90
N VAL A 651 -10.18 50.28 17.55
CA VAL A 651 -8.92 49.57 17.29
C VAL A 651 -9.15 48.26 16.54
N ALA A 652 -10.23 47.54 16.84
CA ALA A 652 -10.53 46.21 16.29
C ALA A 652 -11.79 46.19 15.41
N ASP A 653 -12.41 47.36 15.14
CA ASP A 653 -13.65 47.49 14.35
C ASP A 653 -14.76 46.54 14.83
N LEU A 654 -14.84 46.35 16.15
CA LEU A 654 -15.75 45.41 16.78
C LEU A 654 -16.97 46.13 17.34
N GLY A 655 -18.17 45.61 17.08
CA GLY A 655 -19.40 46.16 17.65
C GLY A 655 -19.46 46.03 19.17
N THR A 656 -20.15 46.95 19.84
CA THR A 656 -20.29 46.99 21.31
C THR A 656 -20.88 45.68 21.88
N GLU A 657 -21.69 44.98 21.10
CA GLU A 657 -22.34 43.72 21.49
C GLU A 657 -21.35 42.56 21.69
N TYR A 658 -20.16 42.60 21.08
CA TYR A 658 -19.15 41.53 21.19
C TYR A 658 -18.25 41.71 22.42
N VAL A 659 -18.22 42.90 23.02
CA VAL A 659 -17.31 43.24 24.13
C VAL A 659 -17.43 42.28 25.32
N PRO A 660 -18.63 41.90 25.79
CA PRO A 660 -18.75 40.93 26.88
C PRO A 660 -18.13 39.57 26.54
N CYS A 661 -18.30 39.10 25.31
CA CYS A 661 -17.74 37.82 24.85
C CYS A 661 -16.21 37.89 24.77
N VAL A 662 -15.67 38.98 24.24
CA VAL A 662 -14.22 39.20 24.17
C VAL A 662 -13.60 39.24 25.55
N MET A 663 -14.21 39.95 26.52
CA MET A 663 -13.71 39.99 27.90
C MET A 663 -13.69 38.58 28.53
N GLN A 664 -14.77 37.82 28.34
CA GLN A 664 -14.86 36.45 28.84
C GLN A 664 -13.79 35.53 28.22
N LEU A 665 -13.61 35.62 26.90
CA LEU A 665 -12.59 34.85 26.16
C LEU A 665 -11.16 35.26 26.54
N ALA A 666 -10.93 36.54 26.85
CA ALA A 666 -9.65 37.01 27.39
C ALA A 666 -9.41 36.56 28.85
N GLY A 667 -10.44 36.08 29.54
CA GLY A 667 -10.38 35.68 30.96
C GLY A 667 -10.27 36.88 31.91
N THR A 668 -10.77 38.05 31.50
CA THR A 668 -10.58 39.33 32.19
C THR A 668 -11.91 40.09 32.28
N ASP A 669 -11.95 41.19 33.03
CA ASP A 669 -13.09 42.11 33.05
C ASP A 669 -12.67 43.54 32.67
N ALA A 670 -13.67 44.38 32.37
CA ALA A 670 -13.39 45.75 31.93
C ALA A 670 -12.68 46.59 33.00
N LEU A 671 -12.95 46.31 34.27
CA LEU A 671 -12.34 46.97 35.42
C LEU A 671 -10.84 46.68 35.50
N ALA A 672 -10.43 45.41 35.37
CA ALA A 672 -9.04 45.00 35.44
C ALA A 672 -8.23 45.55 34.26
N VAL A 673 -8.80 45.58 33.06
CA VAL A 673 -8.15 46.15 31.87
C VAL A 673 -7.91 47.65 32.06
N VAL A 674 -8.94 48.41 32.48
CA VAL A 674 -8.81 49.86 32.72
C VAL A 674 -7.83 50.14 33.87
N ALA A 675 -7.84 49.32 34.93
CA ALA A 675 -6.86 49.43 36.01
C ALA A 675 -5.42 49.17 35.52
N ALA A 676 -5.22 48.16 34.66
CA ALA A 676 -3.91 47.86 34.08
C ALA A 676 -3.41 48.99 33.16
N ILE A 677 -4.30 49.60 32.36
CA ILE A 677 -3.98 50.77 31.53
C ILE A 677 -3.59 51.98 32.39
N LYS A 678 -4.22 52.17 33.56
CA LYS A 678 -3.88 53.24 34.51
C LYS A 678 -2.54 52.98 35.22
N ALA A 679 -2.21 51.73 35.52
CA ALA A 679 -1.03 51.35 36.28
C ALA A 679 0.29 51.50 35.49
N ALA A 680 0.25 51.41 34.15
CA ALA A 680 1.44 51.45 33.29
C ALA A 680 1.25 52.43 32.11
N PRO A 681 1.37 53.76 32.32
CA PRO A 681 1.23 54.73 31.25
C PRO A 681 2.36 54.60 30.22
N GLY A 682 2.01 54.51 28.93
CA GLY A 682 2.96 54.44 27.81
C GLY A 682 3.54 53.04 27.53
N ILE A 683 3.07 52.00 28.21
CA ILE A 683 3.45 50.60 27.96
C ILE A 683 2.18 49.81 27.65
N MET A 684 2.22 48.88 26.69
CA MET A 684 1.10 47.97 26.42
C MET A 684 0.93 47.00 27.62
N PRO A 685 -0.20 47.05 28.36
CA PRO A 685 -0.43 46.06 29.40
C PRO A 685 -0.62 44.66 28.77
N PRO A 686 -0.03 43.60 29.33
CA PRO A 686 -0.20 42.22 28.84
C PRO A 686 -1.67 41.82 28.69
N VAL A 687 -2.49 42.24 29.66
CA VAL A 687 -3.94 42.02 29.68
C VAL A 687 -4.64 42.69 28.48
N LEU A 688 -4.23 43.92 28.12
CA LEU A 688 -4.78 44.61 26.95
C LEU A 688 -4.34 43.94 25.65
N ALA A 689 -3.11 43.43 25.57
CA ALA A 689 -2.64 42.68 24.40
C ALA A 689 -3.47 41.41 24.18
N ILE A 690 -3.80 40.66 25.25
CA ILE A 690 -4.69 39.49 25.19
C ILE A 690 -6.09 39.90 24.70
N VAL A 691 -6.64 41.00 25.23
CA VAL A 691 -7.95 41.53 24.81
C VAL A 691 -7.97 41.93 23.33
N LEU A 692 -6.93 42.60 22.84
CA LEU A 692 -6.85 43.00 21.42
C LEU A 692 -6.71 41.79 20.50
N ARG A 693 -5.90 40.79 20.86
CA ARG A 693 -5.77 39.54 20.09
C ARG A 693 -7.06 38.72 20.07
N THR A 694 -7.75 38.64 21.22
CA THR A 694 -9.06 37.96 21.29
C THR A 694 -10.13 38.70 20.49
N ALA A 695 -10.11 40.03 20.47
CA ALA A 695 -10.97 40.84 19.61
C ALA A 695 -10.69 40.58 18.11
N GLU A 696 -9.41 40.55 17.71
CA GLU A 696 -9.02 40.19 16.34
C GLU A 696 -9.51 38.78 15.94
N ALA A 697 -9.36 37.80 16.84
CA ALA A 697 -9.86 36.45 16.61
C ALA A 697 -11.38 36.43 16.44
N CYS A 698 -12.13 37.17 17.27
CA CYS A 698 -13.59 37.27 17.17
C CYS A 698 -14.05 37.95 15.88
N GLN A 699 -13.35 39.01 15.44
CA GLN A 699 -13.67 39.72 14.20
C GLN A 699 -13.59 38.78 12.98
N ARG A 700 -12.63 37.87 12.97
CA ARG A 700 -12.44 36.90 11.88
C ARG A 700 -13.45 35.74 11.88
N LEU A 701 -14.15 35.50 12.99
CA LEU A 701 -15.04 34.34 13.11
C LEU A 701 -16.31 34.45 12.25
N HIS A 702 -16.64 35.64 11.71
CA HIS A 702 -17.94 35.99 11.12
C HIS A 702 -19.12 35.17 11.70
N LEU A 703 -19.25 35.25 13.03
CA LEU A 703 -20.38 34.74 13.81
C LEU A 703 -21.17 35.93 14.35
N GLY A 704 -22.49 35.78 14.50
CA GLY A 704 -23.31 36.79 15.16
C GLY A 704 -22.95 36.98 16.64
N SER A 705 -23.13 38.20 17.17
CA SER A 705 -22.90 38.55 18.58
C SER A 705 -23.74 37.69 19.53
N SER A 706 -25.00 37.45 19.17
CA SER A 706 -25.94 36.59 19.91
C SER A 706 -25.49 35.13 19.94
N THR A 707 -25.03 34.60 18.79
CA THR A 707 -24.51 33.23 18.65
C THR A 707 -23.28 33.02 19.51
N LEU A 708 -22.30 33.93 19.40
CA LEU A 708 -21.07 33.87 20.19
C LEU A 708 -21.40 33.92 21.68
N LYS A 709 -22.30 34.82 22.10
CA LYS A 709 -22.74 34.92 23.49
C LYS A 709 -23.36 33.62 24.00
N ALA A 710 -24.27 33.00 23.23
CA ALA A 710 -24.90 31.74 23.62
C ALA A 710 -23.87 30.60 23.81
N LEU A 711 -22.87 30.51 22.92
CA LEU A 711 -21.77 29.55 23.02
C LEU A 711 -20.86 29.83 24.23
N MET A 712 -20.64 31.10 24.57
CA MET A 712 -19.82 31.48 25.73
C MET A 712 -20.55 31.28 27.07
N GLU A 713 -21.87 31.44 27.09
CA GLU A 713 -22.71 31.09 28.25
C GLU A 713 -22.74 29.57 28.48
N ASN A 714 -22.60 28.78 27.42
CA ASN A 714 -22.64 27.31 27.44
C ASN A 714 -21.38 26.70 26.80
N PRO A 715 -20.19 26.82 27.43
CA PRO A 715 -18.92 26.37 26.83
C PRO A 715 -18.86 24.87 26.57
N THR A 716 -19.70 24.06 27.24
CA THR A 716 -19.84 22.63 26.99
C THR A 716 -20.40 22.31 25.60
N TRP A 717 -21.10 23.26 24.95
CA TRP A 717 -21.57 23.12 23.58
C TRP A 717 -20.43 23.14 22.55
N LEU A 718 -19.24 23.63 22.91
CA LEU A 718 -18.06 23.53 22.04
C LEU A 718 -17.36 22.18 22.24
N ALA A 719 -16.93 21.89 23.47
CA ALA A 719 -16.37 20.62 23.88
C ALA A 719 -16.55 20.40 25.39
N SER A 720 -16.50 19.14 25.84
CA SER A 720 -16.78 18.76 27.24
C SER A 720 -15.83 19.40 28.26
N ASN A 721 -14.57 19.64 27.88
CA ASN A 721 -13.52 20.21 28.73
C ASN A 721 -13.05 21.59 28.25
N THR A 722 -13.95 22.41 27.73
CA THR A 722 -13.60 23.72 27.17
C THR A 722 -13.27 24.73 28.27
N SER A 723 -12.13 25.42 28.10
CA SER A 723 -11.81 26.60 28.91
C SER A 723 -12.78 27.73 28.58
N LYS A 724 -13.18 28.54 29.57
CA LYS A 724 -13.89 29.79 29.30
C LYS A 724 -13.03 30.81 28.55
N THR A 725 -11.71 30.61 28.56
CA THR A 725 -10.73 31.45 27.85
C THR A 725 -10.49 30.95 26.43
N LEU A 726 -10.04 31.86 25.56
CA LEU A 726 -9.64 31.55 24.20
C LEU A 726 -8.42 30.62 24.20
N THR A 727 -8.51 29.54 23.44
CA THR A 727 -7.43 28.59 23.21
C THR A 727 -7.40 28.23 21.73
N PRO A 728 -6.31 27.65 21.22
CA PRO A 728 -6.26 27.15 19.85
C PRO A 728 -7.43 26.19 19.54
N HIS A 729 -7.75 25.31 20.50
CA HIS A 729 -8.89 24.40 20.40
C HIS A 729 -10.23 25.14 20.34
N THR A 730 -10.44 26.11 21.24
CA THR A 730 -11.69 26.90 21.29
C THR A 730 -11.90 27.66 19.97
N LEU A 731 -10.84 28.32 19.47
CA LEU A 731 -10.91 29.08 18.22
C LEU A 731 -11.16 28.16 17.02
N TYR A 732 -10.49 27.00 16.98
CA TYR A 732 -10.76 25.96 15.99
C TYR A 732 -12.25 25.59 15.98
N LEU A 733 -12.83 25.23 17.12
CA LEU A 733 -14.23 24.81 17.19
C LEU A 733 -15.22 25.92 16.82
N LEU A 734 -14.92 27.17 17.16
CA LEU A 734 -15.71 28.33 16.72
C LEU A 734 -15.66 28.52 15.20
N GLU A 735 -14.49 28.31 14.59
CA GLU A 735 -14.33 28.32 13.13
C GLU A 735 -15.12 27.16 12.50
N ARG A 736 -15.04 25.95 13.06
CA ARG A 736 -15.81 24.79 12.59
C ARG A 736 -17.32 25.00 12.70
N PHE A 737 -17.79 25.62 13.78
CA PHE A 737 -19.18 26.02 13.93
C PHE A 737 -19.58 26.97 12.80
N SER A 738 -18.79 28.01 12.56
CA SER A 738 -19.02 29.01 11.52
C SER A 738 -19.06 28.39 10.13
N HIS A 739 -18.11 27.49 9.84
CA HIS A 739 -18.05 26.72 8.61
C HIS A 739 -19.29 25.84 8.41
N CYS A 740 -19.68 25.08 9.45
CA CYS A 740 -20.87 24.23 9.42
C CYS A 740 -22.15 25.06 9.18
N ALA A 741 -22.29 26.18 9.89
CA ALA A 741 -23.43 27.08 9.76
C ALA A 741 -23.59 27.62 8.32
N ARG A 742 -22.49 28.00 7.67
CA ARG A 742 -22.51 28.56 6.31
C ARG A 742 -22.71 27.53 5.20
N HIS A 743 -22.09 26.37 5.33
CA HIS A 743 -22.00 25.42 4.22
C HIS A 743 -22.95 24.22 4.32
N GLN A 744 -23.36 23.84 5.54
CA GLN A 744 -24.18 22.64 5.76
C GLN A 744 -25.52 23.00 6.42
N ALA A 745 -25.49 23.60 7.61
CA ALA A 745 -26.69 23.93 8.38
C ALA A 745 -27.52 25.09 7.81
N GLN A 746 -26.97 25.81 6.82
CA GLN A 746 -27.53 26.98 6.13
C GLN A 746 -27.78 28.22 7.00
N SER A 747 -27.83 28.09 8.32
CA SER A 747 -28.02 29.17 9.29
C SER A 747 -27.34 28.86 10.63
N GLU A 748 -26.81 29.88 11.29
CA GLU A 748 -26.30 29.80 12.67
C GLU A 748 -27.41 29.39 13.65
N GLU A 749 -28.64 29.88 13.44
CA GLU A 749 -29.79 29.60 14.30
C GLU A 749 -30.16 28.12 14.29
N ASN A 750 -30.06 27.46 13.13
CA ASN A 750 -30.35 26.02 12.99
C ASN A 750 -29.37 25.18 13.80
N LEU A 751 -28.07 25.51 13.74
CA LEU A 751 -27.03 24.77 14.45
C LEU A 751 -27.09 25.03 15.96
N LEU A 752 -27.35 26.28 16.38
CA LEU A 752 -27.61 26.60 17.78
C LEU A 752 -28.84 25.86 18.31
N HIS A 753 -29.94 25.85 17.54
CA HIS A 753 -31.15 25.15 17.92
C HIS A 753 -30.89 23.65 18.11
N TYR A 754 -30.13 23.04 17.19
CA TYR A 754 -29.70 21.65 17.34
C TYR A 754 -28.92 21.43 18.64
N LEU A 755 -27.89 22.23 18.93
CA LEU A 755 -27.08 22.08 20.15
C LEU A 755 -27.94 22.29 21.42
N GLN A 756 -28.89 23.22 21.38
CA GLN A 756 -29.83 23.45 22.47
C GLN A 756 -30.74 22.24 22.70
N VAL A 757 -31.19 21.57 21.63
CA VAL A 757 -32.02 20.36 21.71
C VAL A 757 -31.20 19.16 22.20
N ALA A 758 -29.97 18.99 21.69
CA ALA A 758 -29.08 17.88 22.05
C ALA A 758 -28.62 17.93 23.52
N ASN A 759 -28.57 19.13 24.12
CA ASN A 759 -28.19 19.32 25.53
C ASN A 759 -29.40 19.41 26.48
N GLN A 760 -30.64 19.22 26.01
CA GLN A 760 -31.82 19.21 26.87
C GLN A 760 -32.07 17.81 27.45
N ASP A 761 -31.80 17.64 28.75
CA ASP A 761 -31.96 16.37 29.43
C ASP A 761 -33.41 15.83 29.37
N GLY A 762 -33.57 14.62 28.83
CA GLY A 762 -34.79 13.80 28.96
C GLY A 762 -36.02 14.22 28.17
N ARG A 763 -35.93 15.22 27.28
CA ARG A 763 -37.08 15.72 26.49
C ARG A 763 -37.23 15.11 25.10
N HIS A 764 -36.12 14.70 24.49
CA HIS A 764 -36.07 14.15 23.14
C HIS A 764 -35.42 12.77 23.16
N SER A 765 -35.90 11.88 22.30
CA SER A 765 -35.26 10.56 22.15
C SER A 765 -33.98 10.67 21.33
N GLU A 766 -33.00 9.79 21.58
CA GLU A 766 -31.74 9.71 20.80
C GLU A 766 -31.99 9.69 19.29
N LYS A 767 -33.05 8.97 18.86
CA LYS A 767 -33.46 8.90 17.44
C LYS A 767 -33.91 10.24 16.88
N GLU A 768 -34.64 11.05 17.66
CA GLU A 768 -35.08 12.37 17.22
C GLU A 768 -33.90 13.32 17.05
N ILE A 769 -32.95 13.29 17.98
CA ILE A 769 -31.73 14.12 17.93
C ILE A 769 -30.88 13.72 16.72
N ASN A 770 -30.67 12.42 16.50
CA ASN A 770 -29.92 11.94 15.34
C ASN A 770 -30.61 12.28 14.02
N ASN A 771 -31.95 12.23 13.97
CA ASN A 771 -32.72 12.65 12.80
C ASN A 771 -32.55 14.15 12.52
N LEU A 772 -32.55 14.99 13.56
CA LEU A 772 -32.30 16.43 13.41
C LEU A 772 -30.89 16.70 12.87
N LEU A 773 -29.88 16.02 13.41
CA LEU A 773 -28.50 16.17 12.93
C LEU A 773 -28.35 15.70 11.47
N ALA A 774 -28.92 14.55 11.13
CA ALA A 774 -28.89 14.01 9.77
C ALA A 774 -29.54 14.96 8.76
N ASN A 775 -30.68 15.57 9.12
CA ASN A 775 -31.32 16.58 8.29
C ASN A 775 -30.44 17.84 8.14
N LEU A 776 -29.79 18.28 9.22
CA LEU A 776 -28.91 19.45 9.21
C LEU A 776 -27.67 19.23 8.31
N LEU A 777 -27.10 18.03 8.33
CA LEU A 777 -25.91 17.67 7.55
C LEU A 777 -26.24 17.13 6.14
N ASN A 778 -27.53 17.07 5.77
CA ASN A 778 -28.02 16.40 4.55
C ASN A 778 -27.45 14.98 4.39
N TRP A 779 -27.52 14.18 5.46
CA TRP A 779 -26.96 12.83 5.51
C TRP A 779 -27.98 11.78 5.98
N SER A 780 -27.58 10.51 6.03
CA SER A 780 -28.47 9.41 6.41
C SER A 780 -28.57 9.31 7.94
N THR A 781 -29.80 9.10 8.43
CA THR A 781 -30.08 8.97 9.86
C THR A 781 -29.44 7.70 10.46
N GLU A 782 -29.28 6.67 9.63
CA GLU A 782 -28.60 5.43 10.01
C GLU A 782 -27.10 5.66 10.22
N ASP A 783 -26.40 6.29 9.27
CA ASP A 783 -24.95 6.56 9.39
C ASP A 783 -24.66 7.45 10.60
N VAL A 784 -25.45 8.52 10.78
CA VAL A 784 -25.31 9.41 11.94
C VAL A 784 -25.51 8.64 13.24
N SER A 785 -26.53 7.78 13.33
CA SER A 785 -26.78 6.99 14.54
C SER A 785 -25.68 5.96 14.83
N ARG A 786 -25.01 5.41 13.80
CA ARG A 786 -23.86 4.52 13.97
C ARG A 786 -22.66 5.25 14.55
N LEU A 787 -22.42 6.49 14.10
CA LEU A 787 -21.32 7.32 14.59
C LEU A 787 -21.60 7.82 16.00
N THR A 788 -22.79 8.34 16.28
CA THR A 788 -23.10 8.90 17.60
C THR A 788 -23.06 7.83 18.69
N ALA A 789 -23.32 6.56 18.36
CA ALA A 789 -23.15 5.44 19.28
C ALA A 789 -21.70 5.22 19.76
N GLN A 790 -20.69 5.83 19.13
CA GLN A 790 -19.30 5.83 19.60
C GLN A 790 -18.99 6.97 20.59
N LEU A 791 -19.93 7.90 20.76
CA LEU A 791 -19.79 9.05 21.65
C LEU A 791 -20.46 8.75 22.99
N GLU A 792 -19.99 9.42 24.03
CA GLU A 792 -20.57 9.34 25.37
C GLU A 792 -21.03 10.75 25.80
N PRO A 793 -22.35 11.01 25.94
CA PRO A 793 -23.48 10.13 25.64
C PRO A 793 -23.64 9.86 24.14
N ALA A 794 -24.45 8.87 23.73
CA ALA A 794 -24.63 8.37 22.35
C ALA A 794 -25.26 9.37 21.33
N GLN A 795 -24.99 10.65 21.51
CA GLN A 795 -25.51 11.81 20.81
C GLN A 795 -24.39 12.86 20.66
N ALA A 796 -24.41 13.62 19.57
CA ALA A 796 -23.46 14.72 19.37
C ALA A 796 -23.94 15.99 20.09
N ASN A 797 -23.59 16.14 21.36
CA ASN A 797 -23.99 17.27 22.20
C ASN A 797 -22.99 18.46 22.16
N SER A 798 -21.88 18.33 21.44
CA SER A 798 -20.85 19.36 21.33
C SER A 798 -20.45 19.60 19.87
N MET A 799 -19.87 20.76 19.59
CA MET A 799 -19.32 21.08 18.26
C MET A 799 -18.14 20.17 17.92
N GLU A 800 -17.35 19.72 18.90
CA GLU A 800 -16.30 18.72 18.70
C GLU A 800 -16.87 17.40 18.16
N ALA A 801 -18.00 16.93 18.72
CA ALA A 801 -18.70 15.76 18.23
C ALA A 801 -19.32 15.97 16.84
N VAL A 802 -19.93 17.13 16.60
CA VAL A 802 -20.50 17.47 15.27
C VAL A 802 -19.40 17.54 14.21
N ASP A 803 -18.26 18.18 14.50
CA ASP A 803 -17.11 18.23 13.59
C ASP A 803 -16.58 16.83 13.27
N TRP A 804 -16.47 15.96 14.27
CA TRP A 804 -16.07 14.57 14.05
C TRP A 804 -17.03 13.86 13.08
N ILE A 805 -18.35 14.02 13.24
CA ILE A 805 -19.34 13.47 12.31
C ILE A 805 -19.18 14.06 10.91
N MET A 806 -18.93 15.37 10.77
CA MET A 806 -18.67 16.01 9.47
C MET A 806 -17.42 15.44 8.78
N ARG A 807 -16.35 15.17 9.54
CA ARG A 807 -15.13 14.54 9.01
C ARG A 807 -15.37 13.08 8.62
N CYS A 808 -16.15 12.34 9.40
CA CYS A 808 -16.60 11.00 9.03
C CYS A 808 -17.42 11.02 7.74
N GLN A 809 -18.35 11.96 7.58
CA GLN A 809 -19.14 12.15 6.36
C GLN A 809 -18.22 12.38 5.15
N ALA A 810 -17.28 13.33 5.25
CA ALA A 810 -16.33 13.62 4.19
C ALA A 810 -15.47 12.38 3.83
N CYS A 811 -15.10 11.58 4.83
CA CYS A 811 -14.35 10.35 4.64
C CYS A 811 -15.20 9.26 3.94
N CYS A 812 -16.45 9.06 4.37
CA CYS A 812 -17.41 8.16 3.71
C CYS A 812 -17.61 8.54 2.23
N VAL A 813 -17.79 9.84 1.94
CA VAL A 813 -17.92 10.33 0.56
C VAL A 813 -16.64 10.06 -0.26
N SER A 814 -15.47 10.26 0.32
CA SER A 814 -14.19 10.04 -0.38
C SER A 814 -13.89 8.56 -0.66
N THR A 815 -14.31 7.66 0.23
CA THR A 815 -14.02 6.22 0.13
C THR A 815 -15.11 5.45 -0.59
N GLY A 816 -16.36 5.93 -0.47
CA GLY A 816 -17.59 5.23 -0.86
C GLY A 816 -18.09 4.24 0.20
N LEU A 817 -17.51 4.22 1.40
CA LEU A 817 -17.93 3.34 2.48
C LEU A 817 -19.08 3.95 3.31
N PRO A 818 -20.04 3.14 3.79
CA PRO A 818 -20.96 3.54 4.86
C PRO A 818 -20.22 3.69 6.20
N ALA A 819 -20.83 4.38 7.16
CA ALA A 819 -20.17 4.76 8.41
C ALA A 819 -19.72 3.56 9.26
N ASP A 820 -20.49 2.47 9.27
CA ASP A 820 -20.15 1.25 10.00
C ASP A 820 -18.89 0.55 9.46
N LEU A 821 -18.79 0.44 8.13
CA LEU A 821 -17.63 -0.13 7.46
C LEU A 821 -16.42 0.80 7.52
N LEU A 822 -16.62 2.12 7.56
CA LEU A 822 -15.55 3.08 7.82
C LEU A 822 -14.96 2.87 9.22
N LEU A 823 -15.80 2.77 10.25
CA LEU A 823 -15.36 2.47 11.62
C LEU A 823 -14.64 1.11 11.67
N GLN A 824 -15.18 0.09 11.00
CA GLN A 824 -14.53 -1.22 10.90
C GLN A 824 -13.18 -1.15 10.17
N ALA A 825 -13.04 -0.33 9.13
CA ALA A 825 -11.77 -0.14 8.44
C ALA A 825 -10.71 0.50 9.37
N THR A 826 -11.10 1.47 10.19
CA THR A 826 -10.19 2.11 11.16
C THR A 826 -9.81 1.23 12.35
N SER A 827 -10.60 0.18 12.63
CA SER A 827 -10.34 -0.80 13.69
C SER A 827 -9.42 -1.95 13.27
N LEU A 828 -9.07 -2.02 11.98
CA LEU A 828 -8.14 -3.02 11.46
C LEU A 828 -6.74 -2.83 12.08
N LYS A 829 -6.10 -3.95 12.41
CA LYS A 829 -4.71 -4.03 12.87
C LYS A 829 -4.08 -5.33 12.35
N THR A 830 -2.77 -5.48 12.55
CA THR A 830 -2.01 -6.67 12.15
C THR A 830 -2.62 -7.97 12.69
N GLN A 831 -3.25 -7.92 13.86
CA GLN A 831 -3.83 -9.07 14.55
C GLN A 831 -5.34 -9.25 14.28
N SER A 832 -5.96 -8.38 13.47
CA SER A 832 -7.38 -8.50 13.15
C SER A 832 -7.67 -9.81 12.43
N PRO A 833 -8.83 -10.43 12.68
CA PRO A 833 -9.19 -11.68 12.04
C PRO A 833 -9.39 -11.48 10.53
N VAL A 834 -9.16 -12.55 9.77
CA VAL A 834 -9.28 -12.55 8.30
C VAL A 834 -10.70 -12.17 7.83
N SER A 835 -11.72 -12.44 8.65
CA SER A 835 -13.11 -12.04 8.39
C SER A 835 -13.25 -10.52 8.24
N ASP A 836 -12.59 -9.74 9.09
CA ASP A 836 -12.74 -8.29 9.13
C ASP A 836 -12.08 -7.66 7.91
N TRP A 837 -10.88 -8.13 7.57
CA TRP A 837 -10.20 -7.78 6.32
C TRP A 837 -11.05 -8.12 5.09
N LYS A 838 -11.72 -9.29 5.09
CA LYS A 838 -12.60 -9.70 4.00
C LYS A 838 -13.81 -8.78 3.86
N THR A 839 -14.47 -8.43 4.96
CA THR A 839 -15.65 -7.55 4.95
C THR A 839 -15.28 -6.17 4.41
N VAL A 840 -14.23 -5.55 4.96
CA VAL A 840 -13.77 -4.22 4.54
C VAL A 840 -13.25 -4.25 3.09
N GLY A 841 -12.46 -5.26 2.72
CA GLY A 841 -11.93 -5.40 1.37
C GLY A 841 -13.02 -5.58 0.32
N ALA A 842 -14.04 -6.39 0.60
CA ALA A 842 -15.17 -6.57 -0.31
C ALA A 842 -16.01 -5.30 -0.47
N ALA A 843 -16.26 -4.57 0.63
CA ALA A 843 -16.98 -3.31 0.61
C ALA A 843 -16.25 -2.23 -0.20
N LEU A 844 -14.94 -2.11 -0.02
CA LEU A 844 -14.12 -1.16 -0.75
C LEU A 844 -14.08 -1.43 -2.26
N ILE A 845 -14.03 -2.71 -2.66
CA ILE A 845 -14.13 -3.08 -4.07
C ILE A 845 -15.52 -2.79 -4.63
N ALA A 846 -16.58 -3.08 -3.86
CA ALA A 846 -17.95 -2.76 -4.26
C ALA A 846 -18.15 -1.25 -4.45
N ALA A 847 -17.52 -0.42 -3.62
CA ALA A 847 -17.58 1.04 -3.70
C ALA A 847 -16.79 1.65 -4.88
N CYS A 848 -15.98 0.85 -5.59
CA CYS A 848 -15.29 1.29 -6.82
C CYS A 848 -16.14 1.11 -8.08
N HIS A 849 -17.23 0.36 -8.00
CA HIS A 849 -18.19 0.11 -9.07
C HIS A 849 -19.46 0.92 -8.83
#